data_AF-A0A1W2C8L1-F1
#
_entry.id   AF-A0A1W2C8L1-F1
#
_cell.length_a   1.000
_cell.length_b   1.000
_cell.length_c   1.000
_cell.angle_alpha   90.00
_cell.angle_beta   90.00
_cell.angle_gamma   90.00
#
_symmetry.space_group_name_H-M   'P 1'
#
loop_
_entity.id
_entity.type
_entity.pdbx_description
1 polymer ?
#
loop_
_entity_poly.entity_id
_entity_poly.type
_entity_poly.pdbx_seq_one_letter_code
_entity_poly.pdbx_strand_id
1 'polypeptide(L)'
;MAQSDFPLIGSRGAAVPDQTPAQEALAFPLDRTKEELLARSGAPARNSPSGLEEGRPVITLDDRSAIEPGVIEPGRSLALTDFSPPAIGAGERLVRLAYRLGLPQGALHPFRKRGKTRLTATVTPPLPGDAAGGKALRAGHFLVHGFKSPIADTAFSGPRLPPPFERLVHGFRWLRDLESGGTRAQCAQVAERILATWLNANPKPDPTPAWDVGNVGQRLMNWMVHAPLILSGQDRAFRTRVLHTIEDTARWLDRHVGKAEDRLSEATAWAALVAVGLLMAEGKPRRLFAEAGLVRALGELVGDDGGVLSRSPLCQIEAIEMLVSLRACYEAVRAEPLPQIQTMLSLLVPPLLALLHGDGGLGNWQGTGAIGAQQIEQTVRASGIRTRPLRDARQWGYQRATAGKAVLQFDAGPPPLARQARDGCASTLAFEFSHGPERLIVNCGGAAFAGGLIPLRLEQGLRATAAHSTLTIDDFNSTAVLINGKLGSGVSEVEVDRRTLSAEGAAPGATRIEASHNGYVSRYGLTHRRILILRDDGTELRGEDLLVPAGRKGKRGMIGVALRFHLGPQIELASSADGKGVTLSLPDGSLWQFRSGRDPVTVEESLWADGLGRPIGTRQLVVTAKVPRSGESFSWLLKKMR
;
A
#
# COMPACT_ATOMS: atom_id res chain seq x y z
N MET A 1 24.21 -17.94 -46.98
CA MET A 1 24.35 -19.27 -47.61
C MET A 1 25.07 -20.16 -46.62
N ALA A 2 24.37 -21.17 -46.09
CA ALA A 2 24.87 -22.48 -45.68
C ALA A 2 23.75 -23.15 -44.88
N GLN A 3 22.89 -23.86 -45.61
CA GLN A 3 22.01 -24.92 -45.08
C GLN A 3 22.88 -26.14 -44.76
N SER A 4 22.48 -26.93 -43.76
CA SER A 4 22.83 -28.35 -43.72
C SER A 4 21.76 -29.12 -42.93
N ASP A 5 21.20 -30.09 -43.64
CA ASP A 5 20.10 -31.01 -43.32
C ASP A 5 20.47 -32.19 -42.40
N PHE A 6 19.39 -32.89 -41.99
CA PHE A 6 19.20 -34.33 -41.66
C PHE A 6 19.09 -34.75 -40.17
N PRO A 7 18.38 -35.87 -39.85
CA PRO A 7 17.26 -36.55 -40.53
C PRO A 7 16.07 -36.97 -39.62
N LEU A 8 14.96 -37.31 -40.27
CA LEU A 8 13.81 -38.09 -39.76
C LEU A 8 14.08 -39.60 -39.80
N ILE A 9 13.77 -40.31 -38.70
CA ILE A 9 13.50 -41.76 -38.59
C ILE A 9 12.45 -41.86 -37.47
N GLY A 10 11.33 -42.57 -37.50
CA GLY A 10 10.89 -43.75 -38.25
C GLY A 10 10.07 -44.59 -37.25
N SER A 11 8.82 -44.84 -37.57
CA SER A 11 7.77 -45.45 -36.76
C SER A 11 7.93 -46.96 -36.54
N ARG A 12 7.38 -47.48 -35.43
CA ARG A 12 6.82 -48.85 -35.31
C ARG A 12 5.87 -48.95 -34.09
N GLY A 13 4.64 -49.43 -34.33
CA GLY A 13 3.72 -49.97 -33.32
C GLY A 13 4.18 -51.36 -32.84
N ALA A 14 3.51 -52.07 -31.92
CA ALA A 14 2.16 -52.02 -31.39
C ALA A 14 2.14 -52.81 -30.05
N ALA A 15 1.12 -52.60 -29.20
CA ALA A 15 0.30 -53.67 -28.58
C ALA A 15 -0.53 -53.11 -27.40
N VAL A 16 -1.83 -53.35 -27.49
CA VAL A 16 -2.86 -53.17 -26.46
C VAL A 16 -2.79 -54.35 -25.47
N PRO A 17 -3.14 -54.14 -24.18
CA PRO A 17 -4.28 -54.90 -23.69
C PRO A 17 -5.31 -54.01 -22.98
N ASP A 18 -6.55 -54.37 -23.27
CA ASP A 18 -7.81 -53.86 -22.74
C ASP A 18 -8.11 -54.56 -21.40
N GLN A 19 -8.75 -53.84 -20.46
CA GLN A 19 -9.86 -54.29 -19.58
C GLN A 19 -10.07 -53.37 -18.36
N THR A 20 -11.05 -52.45 -18.53
CA THR A 20 -12.25 -52.18 -17.68
C THR A 20 -12.14 -51.73 -16.20
N PRO A 21 -13.19 -51.06 -15.63
CA PRO A 21 -13.05 -49.71 -15.09
C PRO A 21 -13.31 -49.61 -13.58
N ALA A 22 -12.73 -48.60 -12.92
CA ALA A 22 -13.02 -48.28 -11.53
C ALA A 22 -13.36 -46.78 -11.36
N GLN A 23 -14.67 -46.54 -11.20
CA GLN A 23 -15.31 -45.53 -10.36
C GLN A 23 -15.00 -44.04 -10.63
N GLU A 24 -15.91 -43.45 -11.40
CA GLU A 24 -16.23 -42.01 -11.41
C GLU A 24 -16.59 -41.52 -9.98
N ALA A 25 -15.78 -40.60 -9.45
CA ALA A 25 -16.19 -39.75 -8.33
C ALA A 25 -16.82 -38.47 -8.92
N LEU A 26 -18.15 -38.50 -9.00
CA LEU A 26 -19.03 -37.45 -9.52
C LEU A 26 -18.73 -36.07 -8.90
N ALA A 27 -18.58 -35.08 -9.79
CA ALA A 27 -18.74 -33.67 -9.45
C ALA A 27 -20.20 -33.42 -9.02
N PHE A 28 -20.40 -32.66 -7.93
CA PHE A 28 -21.73 -32.25 -7.51
C PHE A 28 -22.39 -31.36 -8.59
N PRO A 29 -23.65 -31.63 -8.98
CA PRO A 29 -24.35 -30.84 -9.98
C PRO A 29 -24.64 -29.42 -9.47
N LEU A 30 -24.53 -28.44 -10.38
CA LEU A 30 -25.08 -27.09 -10.18
C LEU A 30 -26.60 -27.22 -10.18
N ASP A 31 -27.20 -27.30 -8.99
CA ASP A 31 -28.65 -27.42 -8.86
C ASP A 31 -29.32 -26.11 -9.29
N ARG A 32 -30.08 -26.19 -10.38
CA ARG A 32 -31.02 -25.16 -10.86
C ARG A 32 -32.41 -25.52 -10.33
N THR A 33 -32.71 -25.19 -9.09
CA THR A 33 -34.07 -24.84 -8.61
C THR A 33 -34.06 -24.71 -7.09
N LYS A 34 -33.96 -23.48 -6.59
CA LYS A 34 -34.56 -23.02 -5.34
C LYS A 34 -34.62 -21.49 -5.42
N GLU A 35 -35.64 -21.00 -6.11
CA GLU A 35 -36.07 -19.61 -5.99
C GLU A 35 -36.68 -19.41 -4.60
N GLU A 36 -35.94 -18.81 -3.67
CA GLU A 36 -36.56 -18.12 -2.54
C GLU A 36 -37.00 -16.72 -3.01
N LEU A 37 -38.26 -16.62 -3.38
CA LEU A 37 -38.96 -15.36 -3.63
C LEU A 37 -39.17 -14.61 -2.32
N LEU A 38 -38.56 -13.42 -2.19
CA LEU A 38 -38.93 -12.46 -1.15
C LEU A 38 -39.52 -11.18 -1.77
N ALA A 39 -40.69 -10.82 -1.23
CA ALA A 39 -41.44 -9.57 -1.31
C ALA A 39 -42.29 -9.30 -2.57
N ARG A 40 -43.61 -9.48 -2.41
CA ARG A 40 -44.63 -8.63 -3.05
C ARG A 40 -45.53 -7.99 -1.99
N SER A 41 -45.83 -6.71 -2.20
CA SER A 41 -46.64 -5.82 -1.36
C SER A 41 -48.12 -5.81 -1.80
N GLY A 42 -49.05 -5.66 -0.85
CA GLY A 42 -50.44 -5.23 -1.09
C GLY A 42 -51.41 -5.56 0.07
N ALA A 43 -51.96 -4.54 0.73
CA ALA A 43 -52.90 -4.55 1.88
C ALA A 43 -54.40 -4.75 1.44
N PRO A 44 -55.47 -4.50 2.26
CA PRO A 44 -55.62 -4.26 3.72
C PRO A 44 -56.84 -5.00 4.39
N ALA A 45 -57.01 -4.95 5.73
CA ALA A 45 -58.30 -4.71 6.45
C ALA A 45 -58.21 -4.92 7.98
N ARG A 46 -59.09 -4.22 8.71
CA ARG A 46 -59.17 -3.98 10.16
C ARG A 46 -60.05 -5.00 10.93
N ASN A 47 -59.74 -5.24 12.21
CA ASN A 47 -60.60 -5.03 13.41
C ASN A 47 -60.22 -5.96 14.59
N SER A 48 -60.11 -5.38 15.78
CA SER A 48 -59.91 -5.98 17.12
C SER A 48 -61.26 -6.33 17.80
N PRO A 49 -61.39 -6.67 19.12
CA PRO A 49 -60.52 -7.34 20.12
C PRO A 49 -61.27 -8.37 21.06
N SER A 50 -60.60 -8.83 22.14
CA SER A 50 -61.06 -9.47 23.42
C SER A 50 -60.71 -10.97 23.58
N GLY A 51 -60.25 -11.54 24.71
CA GLY A 51 -59.93 -11.08 26.07
C GLY A 51 -59.18 -12.18 26.88
N LEU A 52 -58.64 -11.78 28.06
CA LEU A 52 -58.25 -12.45 29.34
C LEU A 52 -58.43 -14.00 29.47
N GLU A 53 -57.62 -14.85 30.15
CA GLU A 53 -56.67 -14.73 31.28
C GLU A 53 -55.84 -16.05 31.47
N GLU A 54 -54.66 -15.90 32.09
CA GLU A 54 -53.79 -16.76 32.96
C GLU A 54 -53.45 -18.27 32.76
N GLY A 55 -52.14 -18.57 32.91
CA GLY A 55 -51.59 -19.89 33.34
C GLY A 55 -50.27 -20.37 32.68
N ARG A 56 -49.09 -19.98 33.20
CA ARG A 56 -47.69 -20.30 32.74
C ARG A 56 -47.28 -21.80 32.88
N PRO A 57 -46.13 -22.29 32.32
CA PRO A 57 -45.02 -21.57 31.65
C PRO A 57 -44.62 -22.11 30.26
N VAL A 58 -44.21 -21.21 29.36
CA VAL A 58 -43.51 -21.53 28.11
C VAL A 58 -42.06 -21.08 28.25
N ILE A 59 -41.13 -22.01 28.00
CA ILE A 59 -39.70 -21.76 27.85
C ILE A 59 -39.51 -20.98 26.55
N THR A 60 -39.19 -19.68 26.66
CA THR A 60 -38.84 -18.85 25.52
C THR A 60 -37.40 -19.10 25.11
N LEU A 61 -37.23 -19.57 23.88
CA LEU A 61 -35.98 -19.53 23.12
C LEU A 61 -35.66 -18.06 22.81
N ASP A 62 -34.95 -17.41 23.71
CA ASP A 62 -34.24 -16.17 23.44
C ASP A 62 -32.75 -16.48 23.46
N ASP A 63 -32.18 -16.75 22.28
CA ASP A 63 -30.76 -16.52 22.04
C ASP A 63 -30.51 -16.28 20.55
N ARG A 64 -30.96 -15.12 20.06
CA ARG A 64 -30.41 -14.52 18.85
C ARG A 64 -29.47 -13.42 19.31
N SER A 65 -28.21 -13.79 19.48
CA SER A 65 -27.10 -12.84 19.55
C SER A 65 -27.06 -12.05 18.23
N ALA A 66 -27.67 -10.86 18.26
CA ALA A 66 -27.53 -9.87 17.23
C ALA A 66 -26.09 -9.37 17.23
N ILE A 67 -25.27 -9.89 16.32
CA ILE A 67 -24.03 -9.23 15.92
C ILE A 67 -24.42 -8.23 14.84
N GLU A 68 -24.48 -6.95 15.21
CA GLU A 68 -24.72 -5.89 14.25
C GLU A 68 -23.59 -5.85 13.20
N PRO A 69 -23.91 -5.78 11.89
CA PRO A 69 -22.89 -5.54 10.87
C PRO A 69 -22.24 -4.18 11.14
N GLY A 70 -20.92 -4.19 11.39
CA GLY A 70 -20.18 -2.96 11.64
C GLY A 70 -20.06 -2.13 10.38
N VAL A 71 -20.89 -1.10 10.24
CA VAL A 71 -20.70 -0.04 9.24
C VAL A 71 -19.37 0.64 9.55
N ILE A 72 -18.44 0.67 8.58
CA ILE A 72 -17.30 1.60 8.68
C ILE A 72 -17.94 2.98 8.51
N GLU A 73 -18.21 3.68 9.61
CA GLU A 73 -18.79 5.01 9.53
C GLU A 73 -17.98 5.84 8.53
N PRO A 74 -18.63 6.57 7.60
CA PRO A 74 -17.93 7.48 6.70
C PRO A 74 -17.36 8.60 7.55
N GLY A 75 -16.18 8.35 8.10
CA GLY A 75 -15.54 9.17 9.10
C GLY A 75 -15.23 10.52 8.50
N ARG A 76 -16.04 11.51 8.89
CA ARG A 76 -15.58 12.91 8.97
C ARG A 76 -14.41 13.07 9.95
N SER A 77 -14.00 12.02 10.64
CA SER A 77 -12.70 11.91 11.31
C SER A 77 -12.33 10.44 11.46
N LEU A 78 -11.29 10.01 10.76
CA LEU A 78 -10.45 8.90 11.23
C LEU A 78 -10.05 9.27 12.67
N ALA A 79 -10.38 8.42 13.63
CA ALA A 79 -10.08 8.68 15.03
C ALA A 79 -8.56 8.84 15.17
N LEU A 80 -8.17 10.00 15.73
CA LEU A 80 -6.79 10.39 15.94
C LEU A 80 -6.27 9.56 17.10
N THR A 81 -5.15 8.87 16.92
CA THR A 81 -4.48 8.24 18.06
C THR A 81 -4.02 9.36 19.00
N ASP A 82 -4.59 9.43 20.20
CA ASP A 82 -4.32 10.48 21.18
C ASP A 82 -2.92 10.33 21.78
N PHE A 83 -1.90 10.80 21.05
CA PHE A 83 -0.55 10.89 21.59
C PHE A 83 -0.37 12.21 22.35
N SER A 84 -0.23 12.12 23.67
CA SER A 84 0.22 13.26 24.47
C SER A 84 1.70 13.56 24.20
N PRO A 85 2.10 14.83 24.03
CA PRO A 85 3.51 15.20 23.91
C PRO A 85 4.27 14.82 25.20
N PRO A 86 5.59 14.57 25.11
CA PRO A 86 6.39 14.14 26.26
C PRO A 86 6.29 15.13 27.42
N ALA A 87 6.26 14.61 28.65
CA ALA A 87 6.25 15.41 29.86
C ALA A 87 7.60 16.13 30.03
N ILE A 88 7.61 17.43 29.76
CA ILE A 88 8.78 18.30 29.92
C ILE A 88 8.66 19.17 31.17
N GLY A 89 9.79 19.42 31.84
CA GLY A 89 9.87 20.30 33.01
C GLY A 89 9.55 21.76 32.68
N ALA A 90 9.23 22.58 33.70
CA ALA A 90 8.78 23.97 33.51
C ALA A 90 9.76 24.84 32.68
N GLY A 91 11.07 24.69 32.90
CA GLY A 91 12.09 25.40 32.12
C GLY A 91 12.13 24.98 30.64
N GLU A 92 11.92 23.70 30.34
CA GLU A 92 11.86 23.21 28.95
C GLU A 92 10.58 23.64 28.24
N ARG A 93 9.47 23.80 28.98
CA ARG A 93 8.23 24.39 28.45
C ARG A 93 8.46 25.84 28.02
N LEU A 94 9.19 26.62 28.82
CA LEU A 94 9.55 28.00 28.49
C LEU A 94 10.44 28.06 27.24
N VAL A 95 11.45 27.20 27.14
CA VAL A 95 12.33 27.09 25.96
C VAL A 95 11.52 26.77 24.70
N ARG A 96 10.61 25.79 24.80
CA ARG A 96 9.74 25.41 23.69
C ARG A 96 8.80 26.55 23.27
N LEU A 97 8.21 27.27 24.23
CA LEU A 97 7.33 28.41 23.95
C LEU A 97 8.10 29.55 23.27
N ALA A 98 9.29 29.88 23.76
CA ALA A 98 10.14 30.91 23.16
C ALA A 98 10.53 30.56 21.72
N TYR A 99 10.95 29.31 21.47
CA TYR A 99 11.30 28.86 20.13
C TYR A 99 10.09 28.90 19.18
N ARG A 100 8.90 28.48 19.67
CA ARG A 100 7.64 28.57 18.92
C ARG A 100 7.30 30.01 18.53
N LEU A 101 7.60 30.98 19.38
CA LEU A 101 7.39 32.41 19.10
C LEU A 101 8.46 33.01 18.17
N GLY A 102 9.38 32.20 17.64
CA GLY A 102 10.42 32.64 16.72
C GLY A 102 11.59 33.36 17.41
N LEU A 103 11.67 33.31 18.75
CA LEU A 103 12.80 33.88 19.46
C LEU A 103 14.08 33.10 19.11
N PRO A 104 15.19 33.79 18.76
CA PRO A 104 16.45 33.12 18.48
C PRO A 104 16.93 32.37 19.72
N GLN A 105 17.65 31.26 19.54
CA GLN A 105 18.10 30.40 20.64
C GLN A 105 18.90 31.14 21.73
N GLY A 106 19.56 32.25 21.38
CA GLY A 106 20.27 33.12 22.33
C GLY A 106 19.39 34.09 23.13
N ALA A 107 18.11 34.28 22.78
CA ALA A 107 17.23 35.24 23.47
C ALA A 107 16.97 34.85 24.94
N LEU A 108 16.99 33.55 25.25
CA LEU A 108 16.84 33.04 26.62
C LEU A 108 18.16 33.06 27.41
N HIS A 109 19.30 33.19 26.73
CA HIS A 109 20.64 33.24 27.32
C HIS A 109 21.55 34.22 26.56
N PRO A 110 21.27 35.54 26.64
CA PRO A 110 21.92 36.55 25.78
C PRO A 110 23.44 36.68 26.00
N PHE A 111 23.94 36.25 27.17
CA PHE A 111 25.35 36.30 27.53
C PHE A 111 26.14 35.02 27.17
N ARG A 112 25.48 34.00 26.61
CA ARG A 112 26.13 32.74 26.22
C ARG A 112 26.70 32.88 24.81
N LYS A 113 28.03 32.71 24.68
CA LYS A 113 28.70 32.73 23.37
C LYS A 113 28.16 31.60 22.49
N ARG A 114 27.69 31.96 21.28
CA ARG A 114 27.15 31.01 20.29
C ARG A 114 28.24 30.02 19.88
N GLY A 115 27.92 28.74 19.97
CA GLY A 115 28.80 27.64 19.62
C GLY A 115 29.13 27.61 18.13
N LYS A 116 30.26 27.00 17.77
CA LYS A 116 30.61 26.75 16.36
C LYS A 116 29.64 25.72 15.77
N THR A 117 29.14 25.97 14.57
CA THR A 117 28.33 25.00 13.82
C THR A 117 29.13 23.73 13.56
N ARG A 118 28.71 22.62 14.18
CA ARG A 118 29.37 21.32 14.10
C ARG A 118 28.39 20.20 14.44
N LEU A 119 28.67 19.01 13.93
CA LEU A 119 28.07 17.77 14.42
C LEU A 119 28.64 17.38 15.79
N THR A 120 27.79 16.81 16.63
CA THR A 120 28.13 16.32 17.98
C THR A 120 28.34 14.80 17.99
N ALA A 121 27.71 14.07 17.07
CA ALA A 121 27.84 12.63 16.92
C ALA A 121 27.69 12.19 15.46
N THR A 122 28.01 10.93 15.19
CA THR A 122 27.80 10.26 13.90
C THR A 122 26.82 9.11 14.10
N VAL A 123 25.87 8.99 13.18
CA VAL A 123 24.87 7.92 13.21
C VAL A 123 25.42 6.68 12.54
N THR A 124 25.14 5.50 13.12
CA THR A 124 25.28 4.23 12.41
C THR A 124 23.98 4.00 11.63
N PRO A 125 24.00 3.98 10.28
CA PRO A 125 22.81 3.80 9.47
C PRO A 125 22.08 2.49 9.82
N PRO A 126 20.80 2.53 10.23
CA PRO A 126 20.10 1.35 10.72
C PRO A 126 19.54 0.45 9.61
N LEU A 127 19.53 0.95 8.37
CA LEU A 127 18.87 0.32 7.23
C LEU A 127 19.87 0.17 6.07
N PRO A 128 20.01 -1.02 5.46
CA PRO A 128 20.85 -1.20 4.29
C PRO A 128 20.21 -0.55 3.06
N GLY A 129 21.02 -0.04 2.13
CA GLY A 129 20.56 0.47 0.83
C GLY A 129 20.65 -0.57 -0.29
N ASP A 130 20.23 -0.19 -1.48
CA ASP A 130 20.41 -1.01 -2.69
C ASP A 130 21.86 -0.93 -3.20
N ALA A 131 22.56 -2.06 -3.10
CA ALA A 131 23.93 -2.18 -3.60
C ALA A 131 24.03 -1.96 -5.13
N ALA A 132 22.99 -2.28 -5.90
CA ALA A 132 22.97 -2.03 -7.34
C ALA A 132 22.88 -0.53 -7.64
N GLY A 133 21.98 0.19 -6.94
CA GLY A 133 21.93 1.65 -6.94
C GLY A 133 23.26 2.30 -6.55
N GLY A 134 23.91 1.82 -5.50
CA GLY A 134 25.22 2.31 -5.07
C GLY A 134 26.33 2.15 -6.12
N LYS A 135 26.37 0.99 -6.79
CA LYS A 135 27.30 0.75 -7.92
C LYS A 135 26.99 1.66 -9.11
N ALA A 136 25.71 1.89 -9.42
CA ALA A 136 25.30 2.78 -10.50
C ALA A 136 25.75 4.23 -10.24
N LEU A 137 25.59 4.73 -9.01
CA LEU A 137 26.02 6.07 -8.61
C LEU A 137 27.53 6.27 -8.79
N ARG A 138 28.31 5.27 -8.38
CA ARG A 138 29.76 5.27 -8.60
C ARG A 138 30.14 5.28 -10.08
N ALA A 139 29.34 4.61 -10.91
CA ALA A 139 29.48 4.61 -12.36
C ALA A 139 28.88 5.87 -13.03
N GLY A 140 28.45 6.88 -12.25
CA GLY A 140 27.96 8.15 -12.80
C GLY A 140 26.47 8.19 -13.14
N HIS A 141 25.66 7.27 -12.60
CA HIS A 141 24.23 7.16 -12.91
C HIS A 141 23.35 7.16 -11.66
N PHE A 142 22.24 7.88 -11.69
CA PHE A 142 21.11 7.60 -10.80
C PHE A 142 20.38 6.35 -11.27
N LEU A 143 19.93 5.52 -10.32
CA LEU A 143 19.05 4.39 -10.58
C LEU A 143 17.69 4.66 -9.91
N VAL A 144 16.64 4.85 -10.70
CA VAL A 144 15.28 5.16 -10.23
C VAL A 144 14.35 4.06 -10.74
N HIS A 145 13.91 3.15 -9.88
CA HIS A 145 13.00 2.05 -10.26
C HIS A 145 13.45 1.34 -11.55
N GLY A 146 14.73 0.94 -11.58
CA GLY A 146 15.38 0.26 -12.71
C GLY A 146 15.80 1.17 -13.88
N PHE A 147 15.34 2.42 -13.94
CA PHE A 147 15.76 3.39 -14.96
C PHE A 147 17.12 4.00 -14.58
N LYS A 148 18.06 3.98 -15.52
CA LYS A 148 19.40 4.57 -15.34
C LYS A 148 19.44 5.94 -16.01
N SER A 149 19.76 6.97 -15.23
CA SER A 149 19.92 8.34 -15.72
C SER A 149 21.34 8.84 -15.45
N PRO A 150 22.09 9.34 -16.45
CA PRO A 150 23.39 9.96 -16.21
C PRO A 150 23.28 11.13 -15.24
N ILE A 151 24.16 11.19 -14.24
CA ILE A 151 24.21 12.28 -13.26
C ILE A 151 24.57 13.60 -13.97
N ALA A 152 25.45 13.54 -14.96
CA ALA A 152 25.90 14.70 -15.73
C ALA A 152 24.75 15.40 -16.48
N ASP A 153 23.74 14.64 -16.90
CA ASP A 153 22.60 15.13 -17.66
C ASP A 153 21.40 15.47 -16.76
N THR A 154 21.51 15.21 -15.46
CA THR A 154 20.42 15.45 -14.50
C THR A 154 20.39 16.92 -14.12
N ALA A 155 19.29 17.60 -14.46
CA ALA A 155 19.04 18.97 -14.04
C ALA A 155 18.69 19.00 -12.53
N PHE A 156 19.59 19.54 -11.72
CA PHE A 156 19.38 19.72 -10.27
C PHE A 156 18.55 20.97 -9.93
N SER A 157 18.28 21.81 -10.91
CA SER A 157 17.37 22.96 -10.87
C SER A 157 16.62 23.05 -12.21
N GLY A 158 15.44 23.67 -12.22
CA GLY A 158 14.67 23.86 -13.46
C GLY A 158 13.48 22.89 -13.62
N PRO A 159 13.27 22.26 -14.80
CA PRO A 159 12.04 21.55 -15.10
C PRO A 159 11.80 20.38 -14.13
N ARG A 160 10.53 20.12 -13.82
CA ARG A 160 10.13 19.04 -12.91
C ARG A 160 10.59 17.69 -13.47
N LEU A 161 11.34 16.95 -12.67
CA LEU A 161 11.65 15.55 -12.94
C LEU A 161 10.38 14.71 -12.64
N PRO A 162 10.30 13.46 -13.10
CA PRO A 162 9.22 12.59 -12.64
C PRO A 162 9.25 12.45 -11.10
N PRO A 163 8.09 12.37 -10.41
CA PRO A 163 8.05 12.46 -8.95
C PRO A 163 8.96 11.48 -8.18
N PRO A 164 9.11 10.20 -8.58
CA PRO A 164 10.07 9.31 -7.91
C PRO A 164 11.52 9.78 -8.04
N PHE A 165 11.86 10.38 -9.18
CA PHE A 165 13.19 10.91 -9.44
C PHE A 165 13.43 12.21 -8.64
N GLU A 166 12.43 13.11 -8.54
CA GLU A 166 12.49 14.28 -7.66
C GLU A 166 12.79 13.87 -6.21
N ARG A 167 12.05 12.88 -5.69
CA ARG A 167 12.26 12.35 -4.33
C ARG A 167 13.64 11.73 -4.14
N LEU A 168 14.16 11.02 -5.15
CA LEU A 168 15.52 10.46 -5.10
C LEU A 168 16.57 11.58 -5.00
N VAL A 169 16.54 12.52 -5.94
CA VAL A 169 17.56 13.57 -6.11
C VAL A 169 17.49 14.59 -4.98
N HIS A 170 16.33 15.21 -4.78
CA HIS A 170 16.17 16.31 -3.83
C HIS A 170 16.04 15.85 -2.38
N GLY A 171 15.57 14.61 -2.16
CA GLY A 171 15.53 13.97 -0.85
C GLY A 171 16.83 13.27 -0.46
N PHE A 172 17.82 13.18 -1.36
CA PHE A 172 19.10 12.49 -1.13
C PHE A 172 18.95 11.02 -0.69
N ARG A 173 17.86 10.36 -1.10
CA ARG A 173 17.62 8.94 -0.78
C ARG A 173 18.72 8.02 -1.32
N TRP A 174 19.40 8.46 -2.38
CA TRP A 174 20.54 7.76 -2.98
C TRP A 174 21.78 7.63 -2.05
N LEU A 175 21.89 8.40 -0.96
CA LEU A 175 23.00 8.28 -0.02
C LEU A 175 23.05 6.90 0.64
N ARG A 176 21.87 6.35 0.98
CA ARG A 176 21.71 5.01 1.57
C ARG A 176 22.22 3.92 0.62
N ASP A 177 21.85 4.02 -0.66
CA ASP A 177 22.28 3.08 -1.70
C ASP A 177 23.79 3.19 -1.95
N LEU A 178 24.30 4.42 -2.02
CA LEU A 178 25.73 4.68 -2.21
C LEU A 178 26.58 4.06 -1.10
N GLU A 179 26.13 4.15 0.15
CA GLU A 179 26.83 3.51 1.28
C GLU A 179 26.95 2.00 1.13
N SER A 180 25.95 1.37 0.50
CA SER A 180 25.93 -0.08 0.22
C SER A 180 26.69 -0.47 -1.05
N GLY A 181 27.20 0.52 -1.81
CA GLY A 181 27.86 0.34 -3.11
C GLY A 181 29.39 0.27 -3.09
N GLY A 182 30.06 0.39 -1.94
CA GLY A 182 31.52 0.44 -1.91
C GLY A 182 32.16 0.75 -0.57
N THR A 183 33.47 0.98 -0.58
CA THR A 183 34.18 1.45 0.62
C THR A 183 33.84 2.92 0.89
N ARG A 184 33.87 3.32 2.16
CA ARG A 184 33.53 4.68 2.58
C ARG A 184 34.30 5.76 1.82
N ALA A 185 35.60 5.56 1.53
CA ALA A 185 36.41 6.52 0.80
C ALA A 185 35.93 6.72 -0.66
N GLN A 186 35.61 5.62 -1.35
CA GLN A 186 35.07 5.66 -2.72
C GLN A 186 33.70 6.34 -2.75
N CYS A 187 32.84 5.99 -1.80
CA CYS A 187 31.49 6.53 -1.70
C CYS A 187 31.49 8.01 -1.33
N ALA A 188 32.34 8.45 -0.41
CA ALA A 188 32.42 9.86 0.00
C ALA A 188 32.78 10.78 -1.17
N GLN A 189 33.76 10.40 -2.01
CA GLN A 189 34.13 11.21 -3.18
C GLN A 189 32.94 11.40 -4.15
N VAL A 190 32.16 10.35 -4.38
CA VAL A 190 30.97 10.40 -5.24
C VAL A 190 29.89 11.28 -4.61
N ALA A 191 29.64 11.10 -3.31
CA ALA A 191 28.62 11.84 -2.58
C ALA A 191 28.93 13.36 -2.55
N GLU A 192 30.17 13.74 -2.25
CA GLU A 192 30.60 15.14 -2.18
C GLU A 192 30.50 15.82 -3.55
N ARG A 193 30.85 15.13 -4.64
CA ARG A 193 30.70 15.66 -6.00
C ARG A 193 29.23 15.93 -6.37
N ILE A 194 28.34 14.99 -6.09
CA ILE A 194 26.90 15.14 -6.36
C ILE A 194 26.34 16.26 -5.48
N LEU A 195 26.68 16.27 -4.19
CA LEU A 195 26.26 17.31 -3.25
C LEU A 195 26.75 18.71 -3.68
N ALA A 196 28.02 18.86 -4.07
CA ALA A 196 28.54 20.13 -4.55
C ALA A 196 27.76 20.66 -5.77
N THR A 197 27.43 19.77 -6.71
CA THR A 197 26.60 20.10 -7.88
C THR A 197 25.21 20.55 -7.45
N TRP A 198 24.57 19.82 -6.55
CA TRP A 198 23.26 20.16 -6.00
C TRP A 198 23.26 21.51 -5.27
N LEU A 199 24.28 21.78 -4.45
CA LEU A 199 24.44 23.02 -3.68
C LEU A 199 24.66 24.24 -4.58
N ASN A 200 25.33 24.07 -5.73
CA ASN A 200 25.51 25.13 -6.71
C ASN A 200 24.21 25.41 -7.48
N ALA A 201 23.43 24.37 -7.78
CA ALA A 201 22.14 24.49 -8.46
C ALA A 201 21.04 25.06 -7.55
N ASN A 202 21.12 24.83 -6.24
CA ASN A 202 20.10 25.22 -5.25
C ASN A 202 20.70 26.11 -4.13
N PRO A 203 21.21 27.31 -4.45
CA PRO A 203 21.91 28.16 -3.48
C PRO A 203 20.99 28.76 -2.42
N LYS A 204 19.69 28.84 -2.68
CA LYS A 204 18.68 29.38 -1.76
C LYS A 204 17.31 28.72 -1.99
N PRO A 205 16.39 28.83 -1.03
CA PRO A 205 15.00 28.43 -1.21
C PRO A 205 14.32 29.11 -2.40
N ASP A 206 13.58 28.32 -3.18
CA ASP A 206 12.80 28.73 -4.34
C ASP A 206 11.54 27.83 -4.50
N PRO A 207 10.57 28.14 -5.37
CA PRO A 207 9.34 27.36 -5.51
C PRO A 207 9.53 26.14 -6.43
N THR A 208 10.61 25.38 -6.23
CA THR A 208 10.91 24.14 -6.96
C THR A 208 10.76 22.91 -6.07
N PRO A 209 10.65 21.70 -6.64
CA PRO A 209 10.59 20.46 -5.86
C PRO A 209 11.77 20.25 -4.90
N ALA A 210 12.91 20.93 -5.12
CA ALA A 210 14.04 20.92 -4.20
C ALA A 210 13.68 21.42 -2.78
N TRP A 211 12.66 22.28 -2.70
CA TRP A 211 12.16 22.90 -1.48
C TRP A 211 10.73 22.50 -1.13
N ASP A 212 10.20 21.44 -1.74
CA ASP A 212 9.03 20.76 -1.19
C ASP A 212 9.37 20.23 0.22
N VAL A 213 8.42 20.36 1.15
CA VAL A 213 8.67 20.09 2.58
C VAL A 213 9.09 18.64 2.80
N GLY A 214 8.46 17.68 2.11
CA GLY A 214 8.85 16.28 2.19
C GLY A 214 10.27 16.03 1.68
N ASN A 215 10.65 16.63 0.55
CA ASN A 215 12.01 16.52 0.01
C ASN A 215 13.05 17.15 0.95
N VAL A 216 12.75 18.29 1.56
CA VAL A 216 13.62 18.95 2.55
C VAL A 216 13.77 18.09 3.81
N GLY A 217 12.68 17.53 4.32
CA GLY A 217 12.68 16.63 5.47
C GLY A 217 13.52 15.38 5.20
N GLN A 218 13.28 14.70 4.08
CA GLN A 218 14.05 13.54 3.64
C GLN A 218 15.54 13.89 3.48
N ARG A 219 15.85 15.02 2.83
CA ARG A 219 17.23 15.49 2.64
C ARG A 219 17.96 15.69 3.96
N LEU A 220 17.33 16.39 4.90
CA LEU A 220 17.92 16.59 6.22
C LEU A 220 18.12 15.27 6.94
N MET A 221 17.12 14.38 6.97
CA MET A 221 17.28 13.06 7.58
C MET A 221 18.46 12.29 6.97
N ASN A 222 18.53 12.20 5.64
CA ASN A 222 19.58 11.48 4.93
C ASN A 222 20.96 12.14 5.12
N TRP A 223 21.05 13.47 5.14
CA TRP A 223 22.29 14.19 5.46
C TRP A 223 22.77 13.92 6.89
N MET A 224 21.86 13.80 7.85
CA MET A 224 22.22 13.53 9.25
C MET A 224 22.63 12.06 9.46
N VAL A 225 21.89 11.11 8.90
CA VAL A 225 22.16 9.67 9.03
C VAL A 225 23.44 9.28 8.28
N HIS A 226 23.61 9.78 7.05
CA HIS A 226 24.74 9.46 6.19
C HIS A 226 25.81 10.57 6.17
N ALA A 227 25.88 11.37 7.23
CA ALA A 227 26.83 12.46 7.41
C ALA A 227 28.29 12.09 7.07
N PRO A 228 28.80 10.88 7.40
CA PRO A 228 30.15 10.47 7.03
C PRO A 228 30.44 10.50 5.53
N LEU A 229 29.44 10.29 4.67
CA LEU A 229 29.65 10.33 3.21
C LEU A 229 29.86 11.76 2.69
N ILE A 230 29.30 12.77 3.36
CA ILE A 230 29.26 14.16 2.87
C ILE A 230 30.12 15.13 3.69
N LEU A 231 30.71 14.68 4.82
CA LEU A 231 31.51 15.52 5.73
C LEU A 231 32.90 14.95 6.06
N SER A 232 33.28 13.78 5.51
CA SER A 232 34.58 13.15 5.80
C SER A 232 35.72 13.61 4.89
N GLY A 233 35.46 14.40 3.86
CA GLY A 233 36.48 14.96 2.96
C GLY A 233 37.49 15.86 3.68
N GLN A 234 38.65 16.05 3.03
CA GLN A 234 39.73 16.89 3.57
C GLN A 234 39.50 18.40 3.37
N ASP A 235 38.58 18.78 2.48
CA ASP A 235 38.23 20.19 2.25
C ASP A 235 37.41 20.76 3.41
N ARG A 236 38.11 21.52 4.26
CA ARG A 236 37.52 22.18 5.43
C ARG A 236 36.51 23.26 5.04
N ALA A 237 36.71 23.97 3.93
CA ALA A 237 35.79 25.01 3.48
C ALA A 237 34.49 24.40 2.97
N PHE A 238 34.58 23.32 2.17
CA PHE A 238 33.42 22.55 1.75
C PHE A 238 32.64 22.00 2.95
N ARG A 239 33.33 21.36 3.91
CA ARG A 239 32.70 20.86 5.14
C ARG A 239 31.97 21.95 5.91
N THR A 240 32.58 23.13 6.06
CA THR A 240 31.94 24.29 6.70
C THR A 240 30.71 24.75 5.92
N ARG A 241 30.79 24.84 4.57
CA ARG A 241 29.65 25.18 3.72
C ARG A 241 28.49 24.22 3.92
N VAL A 242 28.73 22.90 3.88
CA VAL A 242 27.69 21.88 4.07
C VAL A 242 27.02 22.01 5.45
N LEU A 243 27.80 22.18 6.51
CA LEU A 243 27.26 22.36 7.88
C LEU A 243 26.40 23.61 8.01
N HIS A 244 26.79 24.73 7.37
CA HIS A 244 25.95 25.93 7.32
C HIS A 244 24.67 25.69 6.51
N THR A 245 24.76 25.01 5.37
CA THR A 245 23.58 24.69 4.55
C THR A 245 22.59 23.77 5.30
N ILE A 246 23.06 22.78 6.06
CA ILE A 246 22.20 21.96 6.94
C ILE A 246 21.41 22.86 7.89
N GLU A 247 22.10 23.77 8.57
CA GLU A 247 21.51 24.64 9.59
C GLU A 247 20.54 25.67 8.99
N ASP A 248 20.85 26.22 7.81
CA ASP A 248 19.97 27.13 7.08
C ASP A 248 18.74 26.42 6.52
N THR A 249 18.92 25.19 6.02
CA THR A 249 17.82 24.33 5.54
C THR A 249 16.89 23.95 6.69
N ALA A 250 17.43 23.57 7.85
CA ALA A 250 16.63 23.28 9.04
C ALA A 250 15.85 24.52 9.52
N ARG A 251 16.48 25.70 9.51
CA ARG A 251 15.81 26.96 9.86
C ARG A 251 14.71 27.34 8.86
N TRP A 252 14.90 27.02 7.59
CA TRP A 252 13.83 27.16 6.61
C TRP A 252 12.67 26.20 6.93
N LEU A 253 12.98 24.94 7.22
CA LEU A 253 11.98 23.91 7.52
C LEU A 253 11.19 24.21 8.80
N ASP A 254 11.84 24.77 9.83
CA ASP A 254 11.19 25.24 11.07
C ASP A 254 9.97 26.15 10.79
N ARG A 255 10.03 26.96 9.71
CA ARG A 255 8.96 27.90 9.32
C ARG A 255 7.97 27.32 8.30
N HIS A 256 8.31 26.22 7.64
CA HIS A 256 7.55 25.70 6.50
C HIS A 256 6.94 24.32 6.75
N VAL A 257 7.29 23.63 7.83
CA VAL A 257 6.80 22.28 8.14
C VAL A 257 5.26 22.17 8.12
N GLY A 258 4.53 23.21 8.55
CA GLY A 258 3.07 23.24 8.49
C GLY A 258 2.45 23.41 7.10
N LYS A 259 3.28 23.57 6.05
CA LYS A 259 2.87 23.67 4.64
C LYS A 259 3.23 22.42 3.84
N ALA A 260 3.41 21.28 4.53
CA ALA A 260 3.72 20.03 3.87
C ALA A 260 2.63 19.61 2.87
N GLU A 261 3.07 18.97 1.79
CA GLU A 261 2.20 18.49 0.72
C GLU A 261 1.27 17.36 1.16
N ASP A 262 1.71 16.54 2.13
CA ASP A 262 0.93 15.47 2.76
C ASP A 262 1.39 15.22 4.21
N ARG A 263 0.65 14.37 4.92
CA ARG A 263 0.89 14.07 6.35
C ARG A 263 2.18 13.31 6.61
N LEU A 264 2.60 12.45 5.69
CA LEU A 264 3.85 11.72 5.82
C LEU A 264 5.05 12.67 5.63
N SER A 265 4.95 13.60 4.68
CA SER A 265 5.92 14.68 4.49
C SER A 265 6.01 15.59 5.71
N GLU A 266 4.88 15.92 6.34
CA GLU A 266 4.86 16.66 7.62
C GLU A 266 5.59 15.90 8.74
N ALA A 267 5.25 14.63 8.94
CA ALA A 267 5.90 13.78 9.96
C ALA A 267 7.41 13.61 9.70
N THR A 268 7.80 13.42 8.43
CA THR A 268 9.20 13.31 8.00
C THR A 268 9.96 14.60 8.28
N ALA A 269 9.37 15.75 7.99
CA ALA A 269 9.96 17.05 8.27
C ALA A 269 10.17 17.25 9.79
N TRP A 270 9.19 16.91 10.62
CA TRP A 270 9.37 16.96 12.07
C TRP A 270 10.45 16.01 12.56
N ALA A 271 10.46 14.76 12.10
CA ALA A 271 11.48 13.78 12.44
C ALA A 271 12.89 14.26 12.06
N ALA A 272 13.03 14.88 10.89
CA ALA A 272 14.29 15.46 10.45
C ALA A 272 14.73 16.63 11.34
N LEU A 273 13.81 17.51 11.77
CA LEU A 273 14.12 18.58 12.71
C LEU A 273 14.55 18.06 14.08
N VAL A 274 13.97 16.95 14.55
CA VAL A 274 14.43 16.25 15.76
C VAL A 274 15.85 15.72 15.55
N ALA A 275 16.13 15.03 14.45
CA ALA A 275 17.46 14.50 14.12
C ALA A 275 18.52 15.62 14.07
N VAL A 276 18.22 16.73 13.39
CA VAL A 276 19.11 17.92 13.37
C VAL A 276 19.28 18.48 14.78
N GLY A 277 18.22 18.60 15.56
CA GLY A 277 18.27 19.10 16.94
C GLY A 277 19.07 18.20 17.91
N LEU A 278 19.16 16.90 17.63
CA LEU A 278 19.98 15.94 18.39
C LEU A 278 21.47 16.07 18.03
N LEU A 279 21.77 16.11 16.74
CA LEU A 279 23.10 15.87 16.20
C LEU A 279 23.89 17.15 15.90
N MET A 280 23.24 18.31 15.81
CA MET A 280 23.91 19.62 15.67
C MET A 280 24.15 20.28 17.03
N ALA A 281 25.27 20.97 17.17
CA ALA A 281 25.55 21.76 18.37
C ALA A 281 24.45 22.81 18.63
N GLU A 282 24.11 23.02 19.90
CA GLU A 282 23.05 23.95 20.35
C GLU A 282 21.63 23.60 19.86
N GLY A 283 21.39 22.38 19.38
CA GLY A 283 20.10 21.95 18.82
C GLY A 283 18.95 21.73 19.82
N LYS A 284 19.17 21.81 21.14
CA LYS A 284 18.16 21.46 22.18
C LYS A 284 16.80 22.19 22.01
N PRO A 285 16.72 23.51 21.76
CA PRO A 285 15.44 24.18 21.56
C PRO A 285 14.68 23.66 20.34
N ARG A 286 15.38 23.43 19.21
CA ARG A 286 14.80 22.84 18.00
C ARG A 286 14.29 21.44 18.29
N ARG A 287 15.08 20.61 18.99
CA ARG A 287 14.69 19.25 19.38
C ARG A 287 13.38 19.24 20.16
N LEU A 288 13.29 20.00 21.26
CA LEU A 288 12.10 20.02 22.13
C LEU A 288 10.84 20.49 21.39
N PHE A 289 10.99 21.48 20.50
CA PHE A 289 9.88 21.95 19.67
C PHE A 289 9.45 20.90 18.65
N ALA A 290 10.42 20.29 17.96
CA ALA A 290 10.19 19.30 16.93
C ALA A 290 9.66 17.96 17.47
N GLU A 291 10.09 17.52 18.65
CA GLU A 291 9.58 16.30 19.30
C GLU A 291 8.07 16.39 19.53
N ALA A 292 7.59 17.53 19.99
CA ALA A 292 6.15 17.72 20.16
C ALA A 292 5.40 17.91 18.85
N GLY A 293 6.02 18.52 17.83
CA GLY A 293 5.48 18.59 16.48
C GLY A 293 5.35 17.20 15.85
N LEU A 294 6.36 16.35 16.02
CA LEU A 294 6.38 14.97 15.57
C LEU A 294 5.27 14.15 16.20
N VAL A 295 5.11 14.21 17.53
CA VAL A 295 4.07 13.46 18.24
C VAL A 295 2.68 13.81 17.71
N ARG A 296 2.39 15.10 17.51
CA ARG A 296 1.14 15.55 16.89
C ARG A 296 1.00 15.02 15.46
N ALA A 297 2.03 15.15 14.64
CA ALA A 297 1.99 14.72 13.25
C ALA A 297 1.78 13.20 13.12
N LEU A 298 2.36 12.40 14.02
CA LEU A 298 2.17 10.95 14.08
C LEU A 298 0.72 10.57 14.42
N GLY A 299 0.08 11.27 15.37
CA GLY A 299 -1.34 11.07 15.69
C GLY A 299 -2.30 11.46 14.56
N GLU A 300 -1.85 12.30 13.61
CA GLU A 300 -2.61 12.71 12.42
C GLU A 300 -2.26 11.89 11.15
N LEU A 301 -1.28 10.99 11.22
CA LEU A 301 -0.76 10.20 10.10
C LEU A 301 -1.36 8.78 10.03
N VAL A 302 -1.73 8.22 11.18
CA VAL A 302 -2.02 6.79 11.37
C VAL A 302 -3.37 6.64 12.05
N GLY A 303 -4.16 5.66 11.61
CA GLY A 303 -5.41 5.27 12.27
C GLY A 303 -5.17 4.37 13.48
N ASP A 304 -6.21 4.05 14.24
CA ASP A 304 -6.09 3.27 15.48
C ASP A 304 -5.62 1.83 15.27
N ASP A 305 -5.79 1.30 14.05
CA ASP A 305 -5.30 -0.02 13.66
C ASP A 305 -3.82 -0.02 13.18
N GLY A 306 -3.18 1.15 13.22
CA GLY A 306 -1.79 1.34 12.81
C GLY A 306 -1.58 1.54 11.32
N GLY A 307 -2.65 1.56 10.51
CA GLY A 307 -2.57 1.84 9.08
C GLY A 307 -2.41 3.34 8.78
N VAL A 308 -1.48 3.70 7.89
CA VAL A 308 -1.38 5.09 7.41
C VAL A 308 -2.65 5.51 6.69
N LEU A 309 -3.08 6.74 6.90
CA LEU A 309 -4.35 7.25 6.33
C LEU A 309 -4.33 7.40 4.81
N SER A 310 -3.16 7.37 4.18
CA SER A 310 -3.01 7.30 2.73
C SER A 310 -3.40 5.94 2.15
N ARG A 311 -3.59 4.93 3.02
CA ARG A 311 -3.82 3.51 2.70
C ARG A 311 -2.69 2.86 1.89
N SER A 312 -1.59 3.58 1.64
CA SER A 312 -0.49 3.14 0.80
C SER A 312 0.54 2.35 1.59
N PRO A 313 0.84 1.10 1.21
CA PRO A 313 1.91 0.32 1.82
C PRO A 313 3.30 0.95 1.65
N LEU A 314 3.54 1.68 0.55
CA LEU A 314 4.78 2.45 0.38
C LEU A 314 4.90 3.53 1.47
N CYS A 315 3.83 4.29 1.71
CA CYS A 315 3.80 5.26 2.80
C CYS A 315 3.96 4.61 4.18
N GLN A 316 3.41 3.40 4.37
CA GLN A 316 3.59 2.60 5.59
C GLN A 316 5.07 2.26 5.82
N ILE A 317 5.76 1.77 4.78
CA ILE A 317 7.21 1.47 4.81
C ILE A 317 8.00 2.74 5.10
N GLU A 318 7.74 3.83 4.38
CA GLU A 318 8.44 5.11 4.58
C GLU A 318 8.28 5.65 6.02
N ALA A 319 7.09 5.49 6.63
CA ALA A 319 6.87 5.87 8.03
C ALA A 319 7.70 5.03 9.01
N ILE A 320 7.78 3.71 8.79
CA ILE A 320 8.61 2.81 9.61
C ILE A 320 10.09 3.17 9.46
N GLU A 321 10.58 3.35 8.22
CA GLU A 321 11.98 3.68 7.94
C GLU A 321 12.39 5.04 8.53
N MET A 322 11.49 6.03 8.48
CA MET A 322 11.69 7.34 9.13
C MET A 322 11.88 7.19 10.64
N LEU A 323 11.02 6.44 11.32
CA LEU A 323 11.10 6.25 12.77
C LEU A 323 12.32 5.43 13.20
N VAL A 324 12.69 4.41 12.42
CA VAL A 324 13.92 3.64 12.62
C VAL A 324 15.16 4.53 12.48
N SER A 325 15.20 5.38 11.45
CA SER A 325 16.28 6.34 11.24
C SER A 325 16.38 7.37 12.35
N LEU A 326 15.24 7.87 12.83
CA LEU A 326 15.20 8.79 13.96
C LEU A 326 15.68 8.12 15.25
N ARG A 327 15.29 6.87 15.52
CA ARG A 327 15.77 6.12 16.68
C ARG A 327 17.30 5.98 16.68
N ALA A 328 17.89 5.68 15.52
CA ALA A 328 19.35 5.64 15.37
C ALA A 328 20.03 7.00 15.65
N CYS A 329 19.35 8.13 15.37
CA CYS A 329 19.85 9.46 15.74
C CYS A 329 19.89 9.68 17.26
N TYR A 330 18.90 9.19 18.01
CA TYR A 330 18.92 9.21 19.48
C TYR A 330 20.05 8.34 20.05
N GLU A 331 20.20 7.13 19.52
CA GLU A 331 21.25 6.18 19.91
C GLU A 331 22.66 6.77 19.70
N ALA A 332 22.88 7.47 18.58
CA ALA A 332 24.15 8.11 18.25
C ALA A 332 24.63 9.11 19.31
N VAL A 333 23.70 9.80 19.99
CA VAL A 333 24.00 10.74 21.08
C VAL A 333 23.78 10.14 22.47
N ARG A 334 23.52 8.83 22.56
CA ARG A 334 23.23 8.10 23.80
C ARG A 334 22.07 8.73 24.59
N ALA A 335 21.06 9.22 23.88
CA ALA A 335 19.84 9.74 24.47
C ALA A 335 18.72 8.71 24.35
N GLU A 336 17.81 8.71 25.33
CA GLU A 336 16.61 7.87 25.28
C GLU A 336 15.65 8.42 24.20
N PRO A 337 15.17 7.58 23.25
CA PRO A 337 14.15 7.97 22.29
C PRO A 337 12.82 8.34 22.96
N LEU A 338 11.97 9.09 22.25
CA LEU A 338 10.58 9.28 22.67
C LEU A 338 9.87 7.92 22.75
N PRO A 339 9.17 7.58 23.85
CA PRO A 339 8.41 6.33 23.95
C PRO A 339 7.41 6.14 22.80
N GLN A 340 6.83 7.25 22.29
CA GLN A 340 5.91 7.28 21.17
C GLN A 340 6.52 6.71 19.87
N ILE A 341 7.84 6.76 19.68
CA ILE A 341 8.51 6.14 18.52
C ILE A 341 8.31 4.61 18.57
N GLN A 342 8.56 3.99 19.72
CA GLN A 342 8.42 2.54 19.88
C GLN A 342 6.96 2.11 19.84
N THR A 343 6.06 2.88 20.45
CA THR A 343 4.61 2.65 20.35
C THR A 343 4.14 2.71 18.90
N MET A 344 4.55 3.74 18.16
CA MET A 344 4.14 3.91 16.77
C MET A 344 4.72 2.81 15.87
N LEU A 345 5.96 2.37 16.06
CA LEU A 345 6.50 1.21 15.35
C LEU A 345 5.68 -0.06 15.62
N SER A 346 5.27 -0.27 16.87
CA SER A 346 4.43 -1.42 17.26
C SER A 346 3.06 -1.41 16.59
N LEU A 347 2.52 -0.21 16.29
CA LEU A 347 1.28 -0.02 15.53
C LEU A 347 1.48 -0.19 14.02
N LEU A 348 2.55 0.38 13.45
CA LEU A 348 2.76 0.41 12.00
C LEU A 348 3.10 -0.96 11.38
N VAL A 349 3.76 -1.86 12.13
CA VAL A 349 4.26 -3.13 11.57
C VAL A 349 3.17 -4.16 11.30
N PRO A 350 2.22 -4.46 12.23
CA PRO A 350 1.15 -5.44 11.98
C PRO A 350 0.32 -5.22 10.70
N PRO A 351 -0.13 -4.00 10.34
CA PRO A 351 -0.85 -3.77 9.10
C PRO A 351 0.05 -4.01 7.88
N LEU A 352 1.31 -3.56 7.86
CA LEU A 352 2.22 -3.86 6.74
C LEU A 352 2.31 -5.37 6.47
N LEU A 353 2.42 -6.18 7.53
CA LEU A 353 2.46 -7.64 7.44
C LEU A 353 1.14 -8.24 6.89
N ALA A 354 0.00 -7.56 7.05
CA ALA A 354 -1.29 -8.01 6.57
C ALA A 354 -1.39 -8.06 5.03
N LEU A 355 -0.58 -7.25 4.35
CA LEU A 355 -0.53 -7.16 2.88
C LEU A 355 0.60 -8.00 2.26
N LEU A 356 1.19 -8.93 3.02
CA LEU A 356 2.15 -9.89 2.47
C LEU A 356 1.47 -11.12 1.89
N HIS A 357 1.91 -11.54 0.72
CA HIS A 357 1.54 -12.82 0.11
C HIS A 357 2.32 -14.00 0.73
N GLY A 358 2.02 -15.22 0.28
CA GLY A 358 2.70 -16.41 0.77
C GLY A 358 4.19 -16.51 0.38
N ASP A 359 4.63 -15.71 -0.60
CA ASP A 359 6.04 -15.49 -0.94
C ASP A 359 6.75 -14.53 0.03
N GLY A 360 6.02 -13.91 0.96
CA GLY A 360 6.51 -12.87 1.88
C GLY A 360 6.66 -11.48 1.23
N GLY A 361 6.39 -11.35 -0.06
CA GLY A 361 6.39 -10.08 -0.77
C GLY A 361 5.07 -9.31 -0.58
N LEU A 362 5.11 -8.01 -0.85
CA LEU A 362 3.96 -7.12 -0.70
C LEU A 362 2.98 -7.26 -1.88
N GLY A 363 1.68 -7.11 -1.60
CA GLY A 363 0.63 -6.95 -2.62
C GLY A 363 0.63 -5.57 -3.29
N ASN A 364 -0.03 -5.45 -4.43
CA ASN A 364 0.04 -4.27 -5.31
C ASN A 364 -1.09 -3.26 -5.00
N TRP A 365 -0.95 -2.52 -3.90
CA TRP A 365 -1.98 -1.59 -3.42
C TRP A 365 -1.57 -0.11 -3.49
N GLN A 366 -2.52 0.76 -3.85
CA GLN A 366 -2.38 2.24 -3.82
C GLN A 366 -1.07 2.72 -4.47
N GLY A 367 -0.86 2.29 -5.71
CA GLY A 367 0.30 2.64 -6.54
C GLY A 367 1.57 1.83 -6.29
N THR A 368 1.61 1.01 -5.23
CA THR A 368 2.75 0.14 -4.91
C THR A 368 2.89 -0.98 -5.94
N GLY A 369 4.13 -1.37 -6.26
CA GLY A 369 4.42 -2.64 -6.96
C GLY A 369 4.80 -3.76 -5.98
N ALA A 370 5.09 -4.95 -6.48
CA ALA A 370 5.33 -6.13 -5.65
C ALA A 370 6.72 -6.12 -4.95
N ILE A 371 6.86 -5.33 -3.89
CA ILE A 371 8.10 -5.25 -3.09
C ILE A 371 8.47 -6.65 -2.56
N GLY A 372 9.70 -7.06 -2.82
CA GLY A 372 10.19 -8.40 -2.49
C GLY A 372 10.33 -8.65 -0.99
N ALA A 373 10.19 -9.91 -0.59
CA ALA A 373 10.22 -10.34 0.80
C ALA A 373 11.47 -9.91 1.57
N GLN A 374 12.64 -9.95 0.93
CA GLN A 374 13.90 -9.55 1.55
C GLN A 374 13.88 -8.08 2.02
N GLN A 375 13.32 -7.18 1.22
CA GLN A 375 13.25 -5.76 1.57
C GLN A 375 12.26 -5.54 2.72
N ILE A 376 11.11 -6.22 2.71
CA ILE A 376 10.16 -6.18 3.82
C ILE A 376 10.79 -6.71 5.11
N GLU A 377 11.49 -7.85 5.04
CA GLU A 377 12.17 -8.44 6.19
C GLU A 377 13.22 -7.49 6.77
N GLN A 378 14.00 -6.81 5.94
CA GLN A 378 14.97 -5.81 6.38
C GLN A 378 14.29 -4.66 7.14
N THR A 379 13.20 -4.11 6.60
CA THR A 379 12.44 -3.03 7.24
C THR A 379 11.83 -3.48 8.58
N VAL A 380 11.21 -4.67 8.62
CA VAL A 380 10.61 -5.23 9.84
C VAL A 380 11.68 -5.54 10.88
N ARG A 381 12.80 -6.16 10.48
CA ARG A 381 13.92 -6.44 11.38
C ARG A 381 14.50 -5.16 11.97
N ALA A 382 14.70 -4.13 11.14
CA ALA A 382 15.21 -2.84 11.59
C ALA A 382 14.23 -2.11 12.53
N SER A 383 12.92 -2.34 12.40
CA SER A 383 11.94 -1.82 13.36
C SER A 383 12.11 -2.37 14.79
N GLY A 384 12.67 -3.58 14.93
CA GLY A 384 12.78 -4.30 16.19
C GLY A 384 11.45 -4.92 16.67
N ILE A 385 10.38 -4.81 15.89
CA ILE A 385 9.06 -5.34 16.23
C ILE A 385 8.95 -6.81 15.81
N ARG A 386 8.46 -7.65 16.73
CA ARG A 386 8.07 -9.03 16.46
C ARG A 386 6.58 -9.17 16.72
N THR A 387 5.80 -9.36 15.66
CA THR A 387 4.35 -9.41 15.72
C THR A 387 3.77 -10.29 14.62
N ARG A 388 2.46 -10.54 14.69
CA ARG A 388 1.71 -11.27 13.67
C ARG A 388 1.00 -10.28 12.74
N PRO A 389 0.69 -10.67 11.48
CA PRO A 389 -0.14 -9.87 10.60
C PRO A 389 -1.49 -9.54 11.22
N LEU A 390 -1.96 -8.29 11.02
CA LEU A 390 -3.31 -7.91 11.40
C LEU A 390 -4.32 -8.63 10.52
N ARG A 391 -5.37 -9.22 11.13
CA ARG A 391 -6.42 -9.94 10.38
C ARG A 391 -7.50 -9.00 9.84
N ASP A 392 -7.86 -7.99 10.62
CA ASP A 392 -8.93 -7.04 10.36
C ASP A 392 -8.39 -5.62 10.62
N ALA A 393 -7.99 -4.94 9.55
CA ALA A 393 -7.51 -3.56 9.59
C ALA A 393 -8.67 -2.63 9.17
N ARG A 394 -9.60 -2.37 10.09
CA ARG A 394 -10.86 -1.68 9.79
C ARG A 394 -10.67 -0.28 9.24
N GLN A 395 -9.83 0.54 9.87
CA GLN A 395 -9.61 1.92 9.44
C GLN A 395 -8.69 2.00 8.22
N TRP A 396 -7.71 1.09 8.13
CA TRP A 396 -6.86 0.98 6.95
C TRP A 396 -7.61 0.40 5.75
N GLY A 397 -8.70 -0.34 6.00
CA GLY A 397 -9.63 -0.83 5.00
C GLY A 397 -9.25 -2.13 4.32
N TYR A 398 -8.23 -2.85 4.81
CA TYR A 398 -7.82 -4.12 4.22
C TYR A 398 -8.22 -5.31 5.09
N GLN A 399 -8.82 -6.32 4.47
CA GLN A 399 -9.15 -7.59 5.09
C GLN A 399 -8.15 -8.66 4.66
N ARG A 400 -7.74 -9.49 5.62
CA ARG A 400 -6.88 -10.64 5.38
C ARG A 400 -7.55 -11.93 5.84
N ALA A 401 -7.56 -12.92 4.95
CA ALA A 401 -7.88 -14.31 5.29
C ALA A 401 -6.71 -15.24 4.90
N THR A 402 -6.44 -16.22 5.76
CA THR A 402 -5.40 -17.22 5.57
C THR A 402 -5.98 -18.60 5.84
N ALA A 403 -5.77 -19.53 4.92
CA ALA A 403 -6.29 -20.89 5.01
C ALA A 403 -5.29 -21.86 4.38
N GLY A 404 -4.75 -22.82 5.13
CA GLY A 404 -3.64 -23.66 4.66
C GLY A 404 -2.49 -22.82 4.10
N LYS A 405 -2.17 -23.02 2.81
CA LYS A 405 -1.16 -22.23 2.07
C LYS A 405 -1.72 -20.95 1.42
N ALA A 406 -3.03 -20.77 1.44
CA ALA A 406 -3.71 -19.67 0.78
C ALA A 406 -3.68 -18.38 1.60
N VAL A 407 -3.51 -17.27 0.90
CA VAL A 407 -3.57 -15.91 1.43
C VAL A 407 -4.48 -15.09 0.52
N LEU A 408 -5.54 -14.55 1.11
CA LEU A 408 -6.46 -13.61 0.49
C LEU A 408 -6.29 -12.23 1.12
N GLN A 409 -6.11 -11.22 0.28
CA GLN A 409 -6.08 -9.80 0.62
C GLN A 409 -7.25 -9.11 -0.08
N PHE A 410 -8.00 -8.26 0.62
CA PHE A 410 -9.21 -7.65 0.07
C PHE A 410 -9.34 -6.18 0.50
N ASP A 411 -9.48 -5.28 -0.47
CA ASP A 411 -9.74 -3.84 -0.25
C ASP A 411 -11.22 -3.62 0.07
N ALA A 412 -11.54 -3.57 1.36
CA ALA A 412 -12.87 -3.35 1.89
C ALA A 412 -12.97 -2.00 2.64
N GLY A 413 -12.28 -0.97 2.16
CA GLY A 413 -12.32 0.36 2.75
C GLY A 413 -12.58 1.48 1.73
N PRO A 414 -13.10 2.63 2.18
CA PRO A 414 -13.24 3.79 1.30
C PRO A 414 -11.86 4.27 0.81
N PRO A 415 -11.76 4.85 -0.38
CA PRO A 415 -10.51 5.42 -0.86
C PRO A 415 -9.98 6.52 0.08
N PRO A 416 -8.65 6.73 0.14
CA PRO A 416 -8.07 7.77 1.00
C PRO A 416 -8.54 9.17 0.58
N LEU A 417 -8.66 10.09 1.55
CA LEU A 417 -9.00 11.48 1.23
C LEU A 417 -7.91 12.11 0.36
N ALA A 418 -8.29 13.07 -0.50
CA ALA A 418 -7.37 13.71 -1.44
C ALA A 418 -6.14 14.40 -0.79
N ARG A 419 -6.23 14.78 0.49
CA ARG A 419 -5.12 15.37 1.27
C ARG A 419 -4.16 14.32 1.88
N GLN A 420 -4.56 13.05 1.88
CA GLN A 420 -3.80 11.90 2.40
C GLN A 420 -3.23 11.06 1.26
N ALA A 421 -3.94 10.99 0.13
CA ALA A 421 -3.54 10.24 -1.05
C ALA A 421 -2.26 10.82 -1.69
N ARG A 422 -1.25 9.97 -1.86
CA ARG A 422 -0.04 10.26 -2.65
C ARG A 422 -0.06 9.57 -4.01
N ASP A 423 -0.58 8.34 -4.06
CA ASP A 423 -0.71 7.52 -5.27
C ASP A 423 -2.06 6.74 -5.24
N GLY A 424 -3.13 7.44 -4.83
CA GLY A 424 -4.42 6.82 -4.55
C GLY A 424 -5.05 6.15 -5.77
N CYS A 425 -5.58 4.94 -5.59
CA CYS A 425 -6.16 4.10 -6.64
C CYS A 425 -7.67 3.93 -6.45
N ALA A 426 -8.39 3.73 -7.56
CA ALA A 426 -9.81 3.39 -7.56
C ALA A 426 -10.03 1.87 -7.38
N SER A 427 -9.44 1.31 -6.32
CA SER A 427 -9.27 -0.13 -6.08
C SER A 427 -10.32 -0.76 -5.17
N THR A 428 -11.34 -0.01 -4.71
CA THR A 428 -12.31 -0.52 -3.74
C THR A 428 -12.97 -1.83 -4.24
N LEU A 429 -13.03 -2.82 -3.35
CA LEU A 429 -13.46 -4.22 -3.59
C LEU A 429 -12.55 -5.05 -4.51
N ALA A 430 -11.35 -4.57 -4.84
CA ALA A 430 -10.34 -5.42 -5.45
C ALA A 430 -9.73 -6.39 -4.44
N PHE A 431 -9.23 -7.52 -4.92
CA PHE A 431 -8.57 -8.53 -4.10
C PHE A 431 -7.30 -9.07 -4.77
N GLU A 432 -6.40 -9.61 -3.96
CA GLU A 432 -5.27 -10.42 -4.41
C GLU A 432 -5.30 -11.77 -3.70
N PHE A 433 -4.89 -12.83 -4.40
CA PHE A 433 -4.94 -14.20 -3.90
C PHE A 433 -3.68 -14.97 -4.30
N SER A 434 -3.03 -15.59 -3.32
CA SER A 434 -1.88 -16.49 -3.53
C SER A 434 -2.09 -17.82 -2.83
N HIS A 435 -1.46 -18.87 -3.34
CA HIS A 435 -1.34 -20.16 -2.66
C HIS A 435 0.13 -20.58 -2.61
N GLY A 436 0.70 -20.61 -1.40
CA GLY A 436 2.15 -20.72 -1.23
C GLY A 436 2.85 -19.49 -1.83
N PRO A 437 4.00 -19.65 -2.49
CA PRO A 437 4.69 -18.53 -3.14
C PRO A 437 3.98 -18.03 -4.41
N GLU A 438 3.06 -18.82 -4.98
CA GLU A 438 2.43 -18.52 -6.27
C GLU A 438 1.26 -17.55 -6.10
N ARG A 439 1.33 -16.40 -6.78
CA ARG A 439 0.25 -15.39 -6.81
C ARG A 439 -0.68 -15.68 -7.97
N LEU A 440 -1.91 -16.09 -7.70
CA LEU A 440 -2.89 -16.43 -8.74
C LEU A 440 -3.60 -15.18 -9.25
N ILE A 441 -4.18 -14.40 -8.33
CA ILE A 441 -4.88 -13.15 -8.64
C ILE A 441 -4.08 -12.00 -8.04
N VAL A 442 -3.80 -10.97 -8.84
CA VAL A 442 -3.03 -9.78 -8.47
C VAL A 442 -3.76 -8.52 -8.90
N ASN A 443 -3.22 -7.35 -8.55
CA ASN A 443 -3.50 -6.09 -9.24
C ASN A 443 -2.29 -5.65 -10.07
N CYS A 444 -2.47 -4.73 -11.01
CA CYS A 444 -1.36 -4.26 -11.85
C CYS A 444 -0.25 -3.58 -11.02
N GLY A 445 -0.61 -2.65 -10.13
CA GLY A 445 0.33 -1.89 -9.29
C GLY A 445 1.27 -0.96 -10.06
N GLY A 446 2.24 -0.40 -9.34
CA GLY A 446 3.40 0.32 -9.91
C GLY A 446 3.18 1.78 -10.33
N ALA A 447 2.00 2.36 -10.12
CA ALA A 447 1.75 3.77 -10.45
C ALA A 447 2.70 4.73 -9.70
N ALA A 448 3.05 4.42 -8.45
CA ALA A 448 3.99 5.21 -7.64
C ALA A 448 5.44 5.16 -8.14
N PHE A 449 5.73 4.23 -9.06
CA PHE A 449 7.04 4.04 -9.69
C PHE A 449 7.11 4.65 -11.10
N ALA A 450 6.02 5.26 -11.55
CA ALA A 450 5.94 5.88 -12.87
C ALA A 450 6.94 7.04 -12.99
N GLY A 451 7.68 7.05 -14.10
CA GLY A 451 8.87 7.90 -14.28
C GLY A 451 10.20 7.17 -14.10
N GLY A 452 10.17 5.89 -13.67
CA GLY A 452 11.25 4.93 -13.87
C GLY A 452 11.04 4.11 -15.14
N LEU A 453 11.17 2.77 -15.04
CA LEU A 453 10.90 1.87 -16.18
C LEU A 453 9.41 1.81 -16.55
N ILE A 454 8.50 2.08 -15.60
CA ILE A 454 7.10 2.35 -15.91
C ILE A 454 7.00 3.77 -16.49
N PRO A 455 6.56 3.94 -17.75
CA PRO A 455 6.42 5.25 -18.36
C PRO A 455 5.37 6.10 -17.63
N LEU A 456 5.63 7.40 -17.48
CA LEU A 456 4.73 8.33 -16.80
C LEU A 456 3.30 8.34 -17.38
N ARG A 457 3.16 8.12 -18.69
CA ARG A 457 1.85 8.04 -19.38
C ARG A 457 0.95 6.89 -18.89
N LEU A 458 1.49 5.87 -18.23
CA LEU A 458 0.72 4.74 -17.68
C LEU A 458 0.22 5.00 -16.26
N GLU A 459 0.72 6.03 -15.56
CA GLU A 459 0.45 6.29 -14.14
C GLU A 459 -1.05 6.31 -13.83
N GLN A 460 -1.84 7.11 -14.56
CA GLN A 460 -3.29 7.20 -14.31
C GLN A 460 -4.02 5.89 -14.62
N GLY A 461 -3.60 5.19 -15.68
CA GLY A 461 -4.19 3.91 -16.09
C GLY A 461 -3.99 2.84 -15.02
N LEU A 462 -2.80 2.80 -14.40
CA LEU A 462 -2.49 1.85 -13.31
C LEU A 462 -3.25 2.14 -12.01
N ARG A 463 -3.85 3.33 -11.88
CA ARG A 463 -4.68 3.74 -10.73
C ARG A 463 -6.18 3.56 -10.99
N ALA A 464 -6.57 3.28 -12.23
CA ALA A 464 -7.95 3.08 -12.63
C ALA A 464 -8.53 1.76 -12.06
N THR A 465 -9.85 1.67 -11.94
CA THR A 465 -10.53 0.47 -11.46
C THR A 465 -10.27 -0.73 -12.37
N ALA A 466 -10.11 -0.51 -13.67
CA ALA A 466 -9.79 -1.56 -14.64
C ALA A 466 -8.37 -2.15 -14.50
N ALA A 467 -7.49 -1.56 -13.70
CA ALA A 467 -6.15 -2.09 -13.38
C ALA A 467 -6.14 -2.94 -12.09
N HIS A 468 -7.33 -3.23 -11.55
CA HIS A 468 -7.52 -3.97 -10.32
C HIS A 468 -8.51 -5.12 -10.54
N SER A 469 -8.34 -6.19 -9.77
CA SER A 469 -9.17 -7.40 -9.88
C SER A 469 -10.56 -7.18 -9.25
N THR A 470 -11.41 -6.42 -9.94
CA THR A 470 -12.73 -5.96 -9.48
C THR A 470 -13.68 -5.69 -10.67
N LEU A 471 -14.86 -5.12 -10.40
CA LEU A 471 -15.93 -4.85 -11.36
C LEU A 471 -15.95 -3.38 -11.82
N THR A 472 -16.14 -3.17 -13.12
CA THR A 472 -16.45 -1.86 -13.73
C THR A 472 -17.80 -1.83 -14.43
N ILE A 473 -18.44 -0.66 -14.46
CA ILE A 473 -19.65 -0.39 -15.25
C ILE A 473 -19.32 0.59 -16.38
N ASP A 474 -19.53 0.18 -17.63
CA ASP A 474 -19.15 0.90 -18.86
C ASP A 474 -17.70 1.43 -18.81
N ASP A 475 -16.79 0.64 -18.23
CA ASP A 475 -15.38 1.00 -17.96
C ASP A 475 -15.16 2.31 -17.19
N PHE A 476 -16.17 2.78 -16.45
CA PHE A 476 -16.00 3.87 -15.51
C PHE A 476 -15.35 3.40 -14.22
N ASN A 477 -14.45 4.24 -13.67
CA ASN A 477 -13.87 4.02 -12.37
C ASN A 477 -14.92 4.14 -11.24
N SER A 478 -14.77 3.32 -10.21
CA SER A 478 -15.56 3.42 -8.97
C SER A 478 -15.28 4.73 -8.22
N THR A 479 -14.08 5.29 -8.40
CA THR A 479 -13.67 6.60 -7.88
C THR A 479 -12.86 7.36 -8.92
N ALA A 480 -13.12 8.67 -9.04
CA ALA A 480 -12.40 9.51 -9.99
C ALA A 480 -10.90 9.56 -9.67
N VAL A 481 -10.06 9.18 -10.63
CA VAL A 481 -8.60 9.31 -10.58
C VAL A 481 -8.24 10.71 -11.07
N LEU A 482 -7.56 11.49 -10.23
CA LEU A 482 -7.10 12.84 -10.54
C LEU A 482 -5.57 12.84 -10.75
N ILE A 483 -5.07 13.97 -11.27
CA ILE A 483 -3.63 14.24 -11.39
C ILE A 483 -2.94 14.26 -10.02
N ASN A 484 -1.60 14.18 -10.03
CA ASN A 484 -0.74 14.25 -8.84
C ASN A 484 -1.14 13.24 -7.75
N GLY A 485 -1.55 12.03 -8.15
CA GLY A 485 -1.83 10.96 -7.19
C GLY A 485 -3.13 11.10 -6.39
N LYS A 486 -3.96 12.11 -6.68
CA LYS A 486 -5.19 12.41 -5.91
C LYS A 486 -6.41 11.65 -6.43
N LEU A 487 -7.41 11.53 -5.57
CA LEU A 487 -8.73 10.97 -5.87
C LEU A 487 -9.83 12.04 -5.75
N GLY A 488 -10.87 11.90 -6.57
CA GLY A 488 -12.02 12.80 -6.62
C GLY A 488 -13.31 12.14 -6.13
N SER A 489 -14.45 12.55 -6.69
CA SER A 489 -15.76 11.97 -6.37
C SER A 489 -15.83 10.49 -6.75
N GLY A 490 -16.51 9.69 -5.94
CA GLY A 490 -16.58 8.24 -6.14
C GLY A 490 -17.19 7.53 -4.95
N VAL A 491 -16.57 6.40 -4.59
CA VAL A 491 -16.87 5.69 -3.36
C VAL A 491 -16.69 6.63 -2.17
N SER A 492 -17.74 6.78 -1.36
CA SER A 492 -17.70 7.52 -0.09
C SER A 492 -18.02 6.63 1.11
N GLU A 493 -18.60 5.45 0.87
CA GLU A 493 -19.06 4.53 1.89
C GLU A 493 -18.74 3.10 1.47
N VAL A 494 -18.24 2.33 2.44
CA VAL A 494 -17.99 0.90 2.30
C VAL A 494 -18.55 0.17 3.52
N GLU A 495 -19.44 -0.77 3.28
CA GLU A 495 -19.92 -1.72 4.29
C GLU A 495 -19.08 -2.98 4.22
N VAL A 496 -18.72 -3.57 5.36
CA VAL A 496 -17.99 -4.86 5.41
C VAL A 496 -18.55 -5.74 6.51
N ASP A 497 -18.76 -7.01 6.18
CA ASP A 497 -19.16 -8.07 7.09
C ASP A 497 -18.22 -9.27 6.94
N ARG A 498 -17.73 -9.78 8.06
CA ARG A 498 -16.79 -10.90 8.10
C ARG A 498 -17.34 -11.98 9.03
N ARG A 499 -17.46 -13.20 8.51
CA ARG A 499 -17.96 -14.36 9.26
C ARG A 499 -17.07 -15.58 9.05
N THR A 500 -16.87 -16.34 10.11
CA THR A 500 -16.34 -17.71 10.02
C THR A 500 -17.53 -18.65 9.90
N LEU A 501 -17.52 -19.48 8.86
CA LEU A 501 -18.50 -20.52 8.61
C LEU A 501 -17.96 -21.83 9.19
N SER A 502 -18.72 -22.43 10.10
CA SER A 502 -18.36 -23.71 10.72
C SER A 502 -18.37 -24.85 9.69
N ALA A 503 -17.56 -25.87 9.94
CA ALA A 503 -17.63 -27.12 9.20
C ALA A 503 -18.99 -27.79 9.43
N GLU A 504 -19.71 -28.11 8.35
CA GLU A 504 -20.93 -28.91 8.39
C GLU A 504 -20.66 -30.31 7.80
N GLY A 505 -20.81 -31.35 8.62
CA GLY A 505 -20.53 -32.74 8.21
C GLY A 505 -19.08 -32.97 7.81
N ALA A 506 -18.86 -33.50 6.60
CA ALA A 506 -17.51 -33.75 6.05
C ALA A 506 -16.91 -32.53 5.31
N ALA A 507 -17.64 -31.40 5.22
CA ALA A 507 -17.15 -30.20 4.57
C ALA A 507 -16.28 -29.37 5.53
N PRO A 508 -15.08 -28.92 5.13
CA PRO A 508 -14.29 -27.95 5.89
C PRO A 508 -15.06 -26.65 6.09
N GLY A 509 -14.74 -25.93 7.17
CA GLY A 509 -15.21 -24.57 7.38
C GLY A 509 -14.68 -23.60 6.32
N ALA A 510 -15.07 -22.34 6.44
CA ALA A 510 -14.64 -21.28 5.53
C ALA A 510 -14.64 -19.91 6.20
N THR A 511 -13.89 -18.97 5.64
CA THR A 511 -13.99 -17.54 5.97
C THR A 511 -14.78 -16.82 4.87
N ARG A 512 -15.90 -16.18 5.23
CA ARG A 512 -16.71 -15.33 4.35
C ARG A 512 -16.45 -13.87 4.65
N ILE A 513 -16.14 -13.09 3.62
CA ILE A 513 -16.02 -11.63 3.69
C ILE A 513 -16.94 -11.04 2.62
N GLU A 514 -17.93 -10.26 3.05
CA GLU A 514 -18.83 -9.50 2.19
C GLU A 514 -18.51 -8.03 2.35
N ALA A 515 -18.39 -7.29 1.25
CA ALA A 515 -18.28 -5.84 1.31
C ALA A 515 -19.00 -5.18 0.14
N SER A 516 -19.47 -3.94 0.33
CA SER A 516 -20.17 -3.19 -0.71
C SER A 516 -19.78 -1.72 -0.74
N HIS A 517 -19.85 -1.08 -1.90
CA HIS A 517 -19.51 0.33 -2.07
C HIS A 517 -20.53 1.09 -2.92
N ASN A 518 -20.67 2.39 -2.66
CA ASN A 518 -21.63 3.25 -3.35
C ASN A 518 -21.08 4.00 -4.59
N GLY A 519 -19.84 3.72 -5.03
CA GLY A 519 -19.16 4.50 -6.09
C GLY A 519 -19.90 4.63 -7.43
N TYR A 520 -20.80 3.70 -7.75
CA TYR A 520 -21.61 3.73 -8.97
C TYR A 520 -23.03 4.29 -8.77
N VAL A 521 -23.42 4.68 -7.56
CA VAL A 521 -24.79 5.11 -7.25
C VAL A 521 -25.18 6.39 -7.97
N SER A 522 -24.32 7.41 -7.94
CA SER A 522 -24.63 8.71 -8.57
C SER A 522 -24.91 8.57 -10.06
N ARG A 523 -24.03 7.88 -10.79
CA ARG A 523 -24.11 7.65 -12.24
C ARG A 523 -25.11 6.56 -12.60
N TYR A 524 -24.96 5.38 -12.02
CA TYR A 524 -25.68 4.18 -12.42
C TYR A 524 -26.89 3.84 -11.54
N GLY A 525 -26.97 4.35 -10.32
CA GLY A 525 -28.02 3.97 -9.36
C GLY A 525 -27.81 2.58 -8.78
N LEU A 526 -26.57 2.09 -8.78
CA LEU A 526 -26.22 0.74 -8.36
C LEU A 526 -25.10 0.79 -7.32
N THR A 527 -25.26 0.01 -6.26
CA THR A 527 -24.21 -0.37 -5.31
C THR A 527 -23.53 -1.61 -5.85
N HIS A 528 -22.19 -1.63 -5.82
CA HIS A 528 -21.43 -2.84 -6.11
C HIS A 528 -21.15 -3.56 -4.79
N ARG A 529 -21.49 -4.84 -4.73
CA ARG A 529 -21.26 -5.71 -3.57
C ARG A 529 -20.46 -6.92 -4.02
N ARG A 530 -19.47 -7.32 -3.24
CA ARG A 530 -18.64 -8.49 -3.46
C ARG A 530 -18.64 -9.38 -2.23
N ILE A 531 -18.82 -10.67 -2.44
CA ILE A 531 -18.72 -11.73 -1.43
C ILE A 531 -17.55 -12.63 -1.82
N LEU A 532 -16.63 -12.89 -0.90
CA LEU A 532 -15.51 -13.80 -1.05
C LEU A 532 -15.57 -14.87 0.05
N ILE A 533 -15.53 -16.15 -0.33
CA ILE A 533 -15.57 -17.28 0.59
C ILE A 533 -14.33 -18.14 0.36
N LEU A 534 -13.40 -18.12 1.31
CA LEU A 534 -12.18 -18.92 1.30
C LEU A 534 -12.37 -20.15 2.19
N ARG A 535 -12.28 -21.35 1.60
CA ARG A 535 -12.33 -22.61 2.34
C ARG A 535 -11.11 -22.76 3.26
N ASP A 536 -11.29 -23.34 4.44
CA ASP A 536 -10.25 -23.40 5.49
C ASP A 536 -9.01 -24.23 5.11
N ASP A 537 -9.13 -25.12 4.13
CA ASP A 537 -7.98 -25.86 3.56
C ASP A 537 -7.18 -25.04 2.53
N GLY A 538 -7.68 -23.88 2.11
CA GLY A 538 -7.05 -22.99 1.14
C GLY A 538 -7.09 -23.48 -0.30
N THR A 539 -7.89 -24.50 -0.61
CA THR A 539 -7.95 -25.10 -1.96
C THR A 539 -9.08 -24.55 -2.84
N GLU A 540 -9.93 -23.68 -2.27
CA GLU A 540 -11.10 -23.15 -2.96
C GLU A 540 -11.41 -21.72 -2.51
N LEU A 541 -11.53 -20.81 -3.48
CA LEU A 541 -12.02 -19.45 -3.30
C LEU A 541 -13.26 -19.27 -4.18
N ARG A 542 -14.42 -19.01 -3.55
CA ARG A 542 -15.65 -18.65 -4.25
C ARG A 542 -15.85 -17.15 -4.19
N GLY A 543 -16.35 -16.58 -5.26
CA GLY A 543 -16.74 -15.19 -5.29
C GLY A 543 -18.10 -14.96 -5.92
N GLU A 544 -18.75 -13.91 -5.46
CA GLU A 544 -19.99 -13.40 -6.04
C GLU A 544 -19.95 -11.88 -6.07
N ASP A 545 -20.17 -11.31 -7.26
CA ASP A 545 -20.28 -9.88 -7.49
C ASP A 545 -21.74 -9.53 -7.80
N LEU A 546 -22.30 -8.57 -7.07
CA LEU A 546 -23.68 -8.14 -7.19
C LEU A 546 -23.75 -6.65 -7.50
N LEU A 547 -24.63 -6.30 -8.44
CA LEU A 547 -25.06 -4.94 -8.67
C LEU A 547 -26.46 -4.77 -8.07
N VAL A 548 -26.57 -3.99 -7.00
CA VAL A 548 -27.79 -3.82 -6.22
C VAL A 548 -28.37 -2.43 -6.44
N PRO A 549 -29.64 -2.26 -6.87
CA PRO A 549 -30.27 -0.95 -7.00
C PRO A 549 -30.23 -0.13 -5.71
N ALA A 550 -29.69 1.08 -5.80
CA ALA A 550 -29.73 2.05 -4.72
C ALA A 550 -31.00 2.90 -4.84
N GLY A 551 -31.96 2.69 -3.92
CA GLY A 551 -33.19 3.45 -3.82
C GLY A 551 -34.42 2.83 -4.51
N ARG A 552 -35.59 3.45 -4.32
CA ARG A 552 -36.90 2.88 -4.71
C ARG A 552 -37.29 3.03 -6.18
N LYS A 553 -36.64 3.92 -6.93
CA LYS A 553 -36.91 4.14 -8.36
C LYS A 553 -35.78 3.53 -9.19
N GLY A 554 -35.98 2.29 -9.65
CA GLY A 554 -35.05 1.63 -10.56
C GLY A 554 -34.83 2.45 -11.83
N LYS A 555 -33.57 2.71 -12.18
CA LYS A 555 -33.25 3.33 -13.47
C LYS A 555 -33.46 2.28 -14.58
N ARG A 556 -33.93 2.70 -15.75
CA ARG A 556 -34.16 1.81 -16.91
C ARG A 556 -32.93 1.81 -17.83
N GLY A 557 -32.81 0.77 -18.65
CA GLY A 557 -31.74 0.61 -19.63
C GLY A 557 -30.76 -0.51 -19.29
N MET A 558 -29.93 -0.86 -20.27
CA MET A 558 -28.86 -1.83 -20.15
C MET A 558 -27.54 -1.11 -19.96
N ILE A 559 -26.63 -1.70 -19.19
CA ILE A 559 -25.27 -1.22 -18.95
C ILE A 559 -24.28 -2.34 -19.24
N GLY A 560 -23.09 -1.99 -19.74
CA GLY A 560 -21.97 -2.90 -19.88
C GLY A 560 -21.29 -3.10 -18.53
N VAL A 561 -20.92 -4.34 -18.23
CA VAL A 561 -20.21 -4.72 -17.01
C VAL A 561 -19.03 -5.58 -17.40
N ALA A 562 -17.89 -5.36 -16.73
CA ALA A 562 -16.71 -6.20 -16.85
C ALA A 562 -16.16 -6.51 -15.46
N LEU A 563 -16.02 -7.80 -15.15
CA LEU A 563 -15.28 -8.29 -14.00
C LEU A 563 -13.89 -8.70 -14.48
N ARG A 564 -12.86 -8.14 -13.86
CA ARG A 564 -11.46 -8.40 -14.22
C ARG A 564 -10.76 -9.18 -13.12
N PHE A 565 -9.91 -10.11 -13.54
CA PHE A 565 -9.05 -10.91 -12.66
C PHE A 565 -7.65 -10.92 -13.28
N HIS A 566 -6.79 -10.01 -12.84
CA HIS A 566 -5.41 -9.97 -13.32
C HIS A 566 -4.63 -11.14 -12.73
N LEU A 567 -3.89 -11.86 -13.58
CA LEU A 567 -3.17 -13.05 -13.18
C LEU A 567 -1.72 -12.72 -12.85
N GLY A 568 -1.18 -13.44 -11.86
CA GLY A 568 0.24 -13.38 -11.56
C GLY A 568 1.10 -13.79 -12.77
N PRO A 569 2.38 -13.38 -12.80
CA PRO A 569 3.27 -13.73 -13.88
C PRO A 569 3.49 -15.26 -13.93
N GLN A 570 3.89 -15.76 -15.10
CA GLN A 570 4.29 -17.17 -15.31
C GLN A 570 3.17 -18.22 -15.13
N ILE A 571 1.91 -17.80 -15.07
CA ILE A 571 0.75 -18.71 -15.06
C ILE A 571 0.34 -19.06 -16.49
N GLU A 572 0.42 -20.33 -16.86
CA GLU A 572 -0.03 -20.80 -18.18
C GLU A 572 -1.51 -21.14 -18.20
N LEU A 573 -2.19 -20.82 -19.30
CA LEU A 573 -3.65 -20.86 -19.41
C LEU A 573 -4.13 -21.84 -20.47
N ALA A 574 -5.20 -22.56 -20.16
CA ALA A 574 -5.95 -23.36 -21.12
C ALA A 574 -7.46 -23.14 -20.92
N SER A 575 -8.13 -22.56 -21.92
CA SER A 575 -9.58 -22.34 -21.89
C SER A 575 -10.34 -23.67 -21.99
N SER A 576 -11.45 -23.79 -21.27
CA SER A 576 -12.36 -24.91 -21.40
C SER A 576 -13.18 -24.84 -22.69
N ALA A 577 -13.60 -26.00 -23.20
CA ALA A 577 -14.39 -26.09 -24.43
C ALA A 577 -15.74 -25.36 -24.37
N ASP A 578 -16.33 -25.24 -23.18
CA ASP A 578 -17.60 -24.52 -22.95
C ASP A 578 -17.41 -22.99 -22.81
N GLY A 579 -16.17 -22.49 -22.86
CA GLY A 579 -15.83 -21.06 -22.78
C GLY A 579 -16.09 -20.42 -21.42
N LYS A 580 -16.45 -21.19 -20.39
CA LYS A 580 -16.81 -20.69 -19.05
C LYS A 580 -15.75 -20.93 -17.99
N GLY A 581 -14.67 -21.61 -18.34
CA GLY A 581 -13.57 -21.90 -17.43
C GLY A 581 -12.21 -21.74 -18.09
N VAL A 582 -11.20 -21.54 -17.24
CA VAL A 582 -9.80 -21.48 -17.63
C VAL A 582 -9.00 -22.27 -16.61
N THR A 583 -8.24 -23.25 -17.08
CA THR A 583 -7.24 -23.95 -16.28
C THR A 583 -5.98 -23.08 -16.19
N LEU A 584 -5.45 -22.93 -14.98
CA LEU A 584 -4.26 -22.18 -14.63
C LEU A 584 -3.19 -23.17 -14.18
N SER A 585 -2.09 -23.27 -14.91
CA SER A 585 -0.93 -24.09 -14.54
C SER A 585 0.12 -23.20 -13.89
N LEU A 586 0.41 -23.47 -12.62
CA LEU A 586 1.33 -22.66 -11.81
C LEU A 586 2.79 -23.17 -11.97
N PRO A 587 3.79 -22.31 -11.72
CA PRO A 587 5.20 -22.68 -11.74
C PRO A 587 5.57 -23.86 -10.82
N ASP A 588 4.86 -24.04 -9.71
CA ASP A 588 5.06 -25.16 -8.78
C ASP A 588 4.47 -26.50 -9.29
N GLY A 589 3.91 -26.52 -10.49
CA GLY A 589 3.27 -27.68 -11.11
C GLY A 589 1.82 -27.90 -10.65
N SER A 590 1.31 -27.11 -9.72
CA SER A 590 -0.09 -27.22 -9.30
C SER A 590 -1.04 -26.67 -10.36
N LEU A 591 -2.20 -27.31 -10.47
CA LEU A 591 -3.25 -26.92 -11.40
C LEU A 591 -4.40 -26.27 -10.62
N TRP A 592 -4.89 -25.16 -11.14
CA TRP A 592 -6.08 -24.48 -10.66
C TRP A 592 -7.08 -24.32 -11.80
N GLN A 593 -8.36 -24.17 -11.46
CA GLN A 593 -9.41 -23.90 -12.42
C GLN A 593 -10.21 -22.68 -11.96
N PHE A 594 -10.26 -21.67 -12.82
CA PHE A 594 -11.25 -20.58 -12.73
C PHE A 594 -12.49 -21.00 -13.50
N ARG A 595 -13.68 -20.76 -12.94
CA ARG A 595 -14.96 -20.95 -13.63
C ARG A 595 -15.93 -19.82 -13.32
N SER A 596 -16.54 -19.27 -14.36
CA SER A 596 -17.72 -18.42 -14.26
C SER A 596 -18.98 -19.27 -14.17
N GLY A 597 -19.96 -18.83 -13.37
CA GLY A 597 -21.21 -19.56 -13.16
C GLY A 597 -22.11 -19.59 -14.40
N ARG A 598 -22.15 -18.49 -15.18
CA ARG A 598 -23.03 -18.37 -16.35
C ARG A 598 -22.31 -17.84 -17.58
N ASP A 599 -21.59 -16.74 -17.42
CA ASP A 599 -21.11 -15.90 -18.51
C ASP A 599 -19.74 -16.37 -19.05
N PRO A 600 -19.45 -16.22 -20.36
CA PRO A 600 -18.16 -16.61 -20.93
C PRO A 600 -16.99 -15.85 -20.30
N VAL A 601 -15.83 -16.50 -20.29
CA VAL A 601 -14.56 -15.93 -19.79
C VAL A 601 -13.64 -15.70 -20.98
N THR A 602 -13.20 -14.47 -21.17
CA THR A 602 -12.16 -14.11 -22.15
C THR A 602 -10.81 -13.98 -21.46
N VAL A 603 -9.74 -14.28 -22.20
CA VAL A 603 -8.36 -14.02 -21.77
C VAL A 603 -7.86 -12.78 -22.50
N GLU A 604 -7.44 -11.77 -21.76
CA GLU A 604 -6.93 -10.51 -22.29
C GLU A 604 -5.52 -10.23 -21.80
N GLU A 605 -4.81 -9.33 -22.48
CA GLU A 605 -3.50 -8.86 -22.03
C GLU A 605 -3.63 -8.04 -20.74
N SER A 606 -2.61 -8.14 -19.90
CA SER A 606 -2.53 -7.42 -18.63
C SER A 606 -1.09 -7.07 -18.30
N LEU A 607 -0.90 -6.27 -17.25
CA LEU A 607 0.39 -5.91 -16.71
C LEU A 607 0.47 -6.28 -15.23
N TRP A 608 1.66 -6.58 -14.75
CA TRP A 608 2.00 -6.64 -13.33
C TRP A 608 3.31 -5.89 -13.08
N ALA A 609 3.36 -5.04 -12.06
CA ALA A 609 4.55 -4.30 -11.69
C ALA A 609 5.30 -4.99 -10.54
N ASP A 610 6.58 -5.30 -10.76
CA ASP A 610 7.44 -5.83 -9.70
C ASP A 610 7.86 -4.74 -8.69
N GLY A 611 8.55 -5.16 -7.62
CA GLY A 611 9.04 -4.26 -6.58
C GLY A 611 10.12 -3.27 -7.01
N LEU A 612 10.73 -3.47 -8.18
CA LEU A 612 11.71 -2.56 -8.77
C LEU A 612 11.07 -1.59 -9.77
N GLY A 613 9.76 -1.66 -9.98
CA GLY A 613 9.03 -0.85 -10.96
C GLY A 613 9.25 -1.29 -12.40
N ARG A 614 9.55 -2.57 -12.64
CA ARG A 614 9.54 -3.16 -13.99
C ARG A 614 8.12 -3.58 -14.36
N PRO A 615 7.62 -3.15 -15.53
CA PRO A 615 6.39 -3.68 -16.09
C PRO A 615 6.62 -5.10 -16.64
N ILE A 616 5.88 -6.07 -16.12
CA ILE A 616 5.88 -7.46 -16.60
C ILE A 616 4.55 -7.73 -17.30
N GLY A 617 4.61 -8.14 -18.56
CA GLY A 617 3.42 -8.57 -19.31
C GLY A 617 2.83 -9.83 -18.69
N THR A 618 1.51 -9.83 -18.51
CA THR A 618 0.74 -10.97 -17.99
C THR A 618 -0.60 -11.06 -18.71
N ARG A 619 -1.50 -11.88 -18.20
CA ARG A 619 -2.84 -12.13 -18.73
C ARG A 619 -3.88 -11.79 -17.65
N GLN A 620 -5.10 -11.49 -18.06
CA GLN A 620 -6.24 -11.35 -17.16
C GLN A 620 -7.41 -12.17 -17.67
N LEU A 621 -8.26 -12.63 -16.76
CA LEU A 621 -9.55 -13.21 -17.09
C LEU A 621 -10.59 -12.10 -17.02
N VAL A 622 -11.44 -11.99 -18.04
CA VAL A 622 -12.51 -11.00 -18.10
C VAL A 622 -13.85 -11.67 -18.32
N VAL A 623 -14.81 -11.33 -17.46
CA VAL A 623 -16.22 -11.71 -17.64
C VAL A 623 -17.00 -10.47 -17.99
N THR A 624 -17.51 -10.42 -19.23
CA THR A 624 -18.29 -9.28 -19.73
C THR A 624 -19.76 -9.63 -19.84
N ALA A 625 -20.63 -8.70 -19.47
CA ALA A 625 -22.07 -8.85 -19.63
C ALA A 625 -22.75 -7.52 -19.95
N LYS A 626 -23.96 -7.59 -20.52
CA LYS A 626 -24.91 -6.47 -20.56
C LYS A 626 -26.05 -6.78 -19.61
N VAL A 627 -26.23 -5.94 -18.60
CA VAL A 627 -27.20 -6.19 -17.52
C VAL A 627 -28.22 -5.07 -17.41
N PRO A 628 -29.44 -5.37 -16.92
CA PRO A 628 -30.39 -4.33 -16.61
C PRO A 628 -29.95 -3.53 -15.38
N ARG A 629 -30.31 -2.26 -15.33
CA ARG A 629 -30.09 -1.40 -14.16
C ARG A 629 -30.96 -1.75 -12.94
N SER A 630 -31.76 -2.81 -13.03
CA SER A 630 -32.45 -3.44 -11.89
C SER A 630 -31.53 -4.35 -11.06
N GLY A 631 -30.29 -4.53 -11.49
CA GLY A 631 -29.30 -5.37 -10.80
C GLY A 631 -29.09 -6.72 -11.46
N GLU A 632 -27.98 -7.36 -11.10
CA GLU A 632 -27.55 -8.68 -11.57
C GLU A 632 -26.54 -9.26 -10.57
N SER A 633 -26.38 -10.59 -10.54
CA SER A 633 -25.30 -11.27 -9.83
C SER A 633 -24.41 -12.09 -10.77
N PHE A 634 -23.13 -12.17 -10.40
CA PHE A 634 -22.10 -12.90 -11.13
C PHE A 634 -21.35 -13.80 -10.15
N SER A 635 -21.51 -15.12 -10.29
CA SER A 635 -20.78 -16.08 -9.47
C SER A 635 -19.56 -16.62 -10.20
N TRP A 636 -18.49 -16.85 -9.45
CA TRP A 636 -17.25 -17.42 -9.96
C TRP A 636 -16.54 -18.27 -8.90
N LEU A 637 -15.71 -19.20 -9.37
CA LEU A 637 -15.00 -20.18 -8.56
C LEU A 637 -13.55 -20.26 -9.00
N LEU A 638 -12.61 -20.20 -8.05
CA LEU A 638 -11.21 -20.55 -8.24
C LEU A 638 -10.87 -21.75 -7.35
N LYS A 639 -10.52 -22.88 -7.97
CA LYS A 639 -10.35 -24.16 -7.27
C LYS A 639 -9.08 -24.87 -7.67
N LYS A 640 -8.36 -25.40 -6.69
CA LYS A 640 -7.20 -26.26 -6.91
C LYS A 640 -7.65 -27.63 -7.41
N MET A 641 -7.07 -28.06 -8.53
CA MET A 641 -7.25 -29.40 -9.08
C MET A 641 -6.25 -30.34 -8.40
N ARG A 642 -6.68 -31.57 -8.12
CA ARG A 642 -5.91 -32.56 -7.32
C ARG A 642 -4.53 -32.83 -7.88
#